data_AF-A0A3A8FI11-F1
#
_entry.id   AF-A0A3A8FI11-F1
#
_cell.length_a   1.000
_cell.length_b   1.000
_cell.length_c   1.000
_cell.angle_alpha   90.00
_cell.angle_beta   90.00
_cell.angle_gamma   90.00
#
_symmetry.space_group_name_H-M   'P 1'
#
loop_
_entity.id
_entity.type
_entity.pdbx_description
1 polymer ?
#
loop_
_entity_poly.entity_id
_entity_poly.type
_entity_poly.pdbx_seq_one_letter_code
_entity_poly.pdbx_strand_id
1 'polypeptide(L)'
;MRIIIDMQACQNDSRFRGIGRYSTGIITAFLKQAQPKHECILLFNALFEDNISQLLSLYSQYVDAKNLHIWHGLGPTEARNTNNQHNKKISVLLREKYIEKLAPDIVFMPTFFEGFGDNTVLSMPKNRHYQIFATTHDLIPLVQKSLYLDPQPVFKEYYLDQVKTFKTADGFCAVSEASKRELIEYLNVDESKVISTSEGIEEQFKNSHPSVQKINKILGTDIKDRKMILYFGASDERKNHLKLIKAYSLLSPQKRKKSVLVLAGILNDHHLDKFKSYAERCGLSRTDYIFLKRVTDKEVIDLYSACYLFVFPSFHEGFGLPALEAMACGTAVITANTTSLPEVIGRKDLTFDPYNSIELKKYLEKFIDNKSYRDEIAKYCLEHSKQFSWEKSAQSILDFMQKKYIPSTAPTRDLNELQNECIQAIKKLRITSHLSDEAKEKLTYAVIKNYRETRKPRIYYDISKMMTVEFHTGIQRVTTEIFNQLAVHYTHRYEIIPVKISEHGRYLEEVKNANLVNIQKHRNQDSDLNDIRPGDLYLSVDLDHAVSLKPEAFDFLRRQGCKTHFVIHDLLPLDLGDNFFSPDSAIAHYNWLNEIAKSNALICVSQSVMQHANYYLNAIPNVNSDLKLGWFHLGANFSNTSANSASSIKKFKDIDFEHPVFFMVGSVEPRKGHLEVIEAMTELWDNGYKGSLVIAGARGWNNELVVEITNASQYKDKRLFWPQKVSDDDLAYLYSKSTALIAASLGEGFGLPIIEAMQHNIGVIARDIPVFKEVTHGTATYFKTTEQLQEVLLSYEKPTEVTVTAFQSWKQSTQQLMSVIENNQYPIEWQRDEKLRIFPLYTGRFDSTAGLRKSDRICSNNTAGLLLWGGYFPLDEGQYTLNILGKSYIDQSVTIKVISLIDDEIVEFAVYPKLQLNSQRSIYDAPELLTSVQFTLSKKLEEVEVYVEVDEENDLYLSSLEIIQLDDSDLDTHPMDAMTLQKSS
;
A
#
# COMPACT_ATOMS: atom_id res chain seq x y z
N MET A 1 9.72 -28.51 -18.80
CA MET A 1 9.94 -27.34 -19.66
C MET A 1 10.18 -26.13 -18.78
N ARG A 2 11.16 -25.31 -19.15
CA ARG A 2 11.40 -23.97 -18.64
C ARG A 2 10.69 -22.96 -19.54
N ILE A 3 9.69 -22.28 -19.01
CA ILE A 3 8.78 -21.41 -19.77
C ILE A 3 8.96 -19.98 -19.29
N ILE A 4 9.42 -19.10 -20.17
CA ILE A 4 9.42 -17.66 -19.93
C ILE A 4 8.08 -17.09 -20.35
N ILE A 5 7.50 -16.24 -19.52
CA ILE A 5 6.26 -15.51 -19.78
C ILE A 5 6.58 -14.02 -19.82
N ASP A 6 6.27 -13.36 -20.93
CA ASP A 6 6.45 -11.91 -21.07
C ASP A 6 5.38 -11.15 -20.27
N MET A 7 5.82 -10.20 -19.44
CA MET A 7 4.94 -9.45 -18.53
C MET A 7 4.59 -8.04 -19.03
N GLN A 8 5.03 -7.62 -20.22
CA GLN A 8 4.96 -6.20 -20.60
C GLN A 8 3.52 -5.68 -20.75
N ALA A 9 2.57 -6.51 -21.19
CA ALA A 9 1.15 -6.15 -21.22
C ALA A 9 0.53 -5.87 -19.84
N CYS A 10 1.13 -6.44 -18.78
CA CYS A 10 0.75 -6.17 -17.39
C CYS A 10 1.41 -4.89 -16.86
N GLN A 11 2.52 -4.46 -17.48
CA GLN A 11 3.28 -3.27 -17.07
C GLN A 11 2.79 -1.99 -17.76
N ASN A 12 2.46 -2.05 -19.05
CA ASN A 12 2.10 -0.87 -19.84
C ASN A 12 0.64 -0.42 -19.62
N ASP A 13 0.18 0.58 -20.38
CA ASP A 13 -1.18 1.14 -20.29
C ASP A 13 -2.30 0.15 -20.67
N SER A 14 -1.96 -0.97 -21.31
CA SER A 14 -2.94 -2.01 -21.64
C SER A 14 -3.50 -2.72 -20.41
N ARG A 15 -2.85 -2.60 -19.23
CA ARG A 15 -3.39 -3.05 -17.93
C ARG A 15 -4.78 -2.50 -17.60
N PHE A 16 -5.15 -1.36 -18.17
CA PHE A 16 -6.48 -0.74 -18.00
C PHE A 16 -7.49 -1.12 -19.11
N ARG A 17 -7.15 -2.07 -19.97
CA ARG A 17 -7.93 -2.46 -21.16
C ARG A 17 -8.02 -3.99 -21.26
N GLY A 18 -8.78 -4.48 -22.25
CA GLY A 18 -9.01 -5.92 -22.45
C GLY A 18 -7.74 -6.76 -22.56
N ILE A 19 -6.70 -6.27 -23.27
CA ILE A 19 -5.44 -7.01 -23.44
C ILE A 19 -4.72 -7.22 -22.10
N GLY A 20 -4.69 -6.21 -21.22
CA GLY A 20 -4.06 -6.33 -19.91
C GLY A 20 -4.86 -7.19 -18.93
N ARG A 21 -6.20 -7.12 -18.98
CA ARG A 21 -7.08 -8.05 -18.24
C ARG A 21 -6.84 -9.49 -18.68
N TYR A 22 -6.85 -9.75 -19.99
CA TYR A 22 -6.47 -11.05 -20.55
C TYR A 22 -5.11 -11.50 -20.05
N SER A 23 -4.09 -10.65 -20.18
CA SER A 23 -2.72 -11.02 -19.80
C SER A 23 -2.62 -11.36 -18.33
N THR A 24 -3.24 -10.58 -17.45
CA THR A 24 -3.24 -10.86 -16.00
C THR A 24 -3.98 -12.15 -15.68
N GLY A 25 -5.18 -12.34 -16.24
CA GLY A 25 -6.00 -13.54 -16.03
C GLY A 25 -5.33 -14.81 -16.54
N ILE A 26 -4.86 -14.81 -17.80
CA ILE A 26 -4.23 -15.97 -18.42
C ILE A 26 -2.90 -16.33 -17.75
N ILE A 27 -2.06 -15.36 -17.40
CA ILE A 27 -0.77 -15.63 -16.76
C ILE A 27 -0.99 -16.22 -15.38
N THR A 28 -1.90 -15.64 -14.59
CA THR A 28 -2.21 -16.14 -13.24
C THR A 28 -2.72 -17.58 -13.29
N ALA A 29 -3.68 -17.88 -14.19
CA ALA A 29 -4.18 -19.23 -14.36
C ALA A 29 -3.11 -20.19 -14.92
N PHE A 30 -2.28 -19.73 -15.85
CA PHE A 30 -1.18 -20.51 -16.41
C PHE A 30 -0.18 -20.93 -15.34
N LEU A 31 0.22 -20.02 -14.44
CA LEU A 31 1.13 -20.34 -13.34
C LEU A 31 0.54 -21.42 -12.41
N LYS A 32 -0.76 -21.31 -12.09
CA LYS A 32 -1.46 -22.30 -11.26
C LYS A 32 -1.51 -23.69 -11.93
N GLN A 33 -1.74 -23.76 -13.24
CA GLN A 33 -1.84 -25.03 -13.97
C GLN A 33 -0.48 -25.65 -14.31
N ALA A 34 0.53 -24.81 -14.55
CA ALA A 34 1.85 -25.25 -14.99
C ALA A 34 2.67 -25.86 -13.84
N GLN A 35 2.44 -25.42 -12.60
CA GLN A 35 3.22 -25.86 -11.45
C GLN A 35 2.68 -27.13 -10.78
N PRO A 36 3.55 -27.95 -10.16
CA PRO A 36 5.01 -27.83 -10.13
C PRO A 36 5.71 -28.47 -11.35
N LYS A 37 4.96 -28.92 -12.36
CA LYS A 37 5.47 -29.71 -13.49
C LYS A 37 6.41 -28.93 -14.43
N HIS A 38 6.24 -27.62 -14.50
CA HIS A 38 7.01 -26.72 -15.34
C HIS A 38 7.67 -25.63 -14.50
N GLU A 39 8.87 -25.23 -14.91
CA GLU A 39 9.56 -24.08 -14.32
C GLU A 39 9.09 -22.83 -15.07
N CYS A 40 8.30 -21.99 -14.40
CA CYS A 40 7.82 -20.74 -14.97
C CYS A 40 8.68 -19.58 -14.54
N ILE A 41 9.14 -18.79 -15.51
CA ILE A 41 9.95 -17.58 -15.33
C ILE A 41 9.14 -16.39 -15.83
N LEU A 42 8.98 -15.37 -15.00
CA LEU A 42 8.31 -14.12 -15.38
C LEU A 42 9.35 -13.08 -15.78
N LEU A 43 9.20 -12.49 -16.97
CA LEU A 43 10.15 -11.54 -17.53
C LEU A 43 9.53 -10.14 -17.63
N PHE A 44 10.06 -9.23 -16.81
CA PHE A 44 9.66 -7.82 -16.69
C PHE A 44 10.64 -6.89 -17.42
N ASN A 45 10.13 -5.80 -17.99
CA ASN A 45 10.91 -4.75 -18.64
C ASN A 45 11.15 -3.58 -17.68
N ALA A 46 12.41 -3.25 -17.40
CA ALA A 46 12.79 -2.16 -16.49
C ALA A 46 12.41 -0.75 -17.00
N LEU A 47 12.04 -0.61 -18.28
CA LEU A 47 11.57 0.67 -18.83
C LEU A 47 10.16 1.06 -18.37
N PHE A 48 9.47 0.18 -17.64
CA PHE A 48 8.19 0.45 -17.00
C PHE A 48 8.35 0.41 -15.48
N GLU A 49 8.58 1.58 -14.88
CA GLU A 49 8.87 1.70 -13.43
C GLU A 49 7.59 1.75 -12.57
N ASP A 50 6.49 2.29 -13.10
CA ASP A 50 5.33 2.72 -12.31
C ASP A 50 4.66 1.60 -11.48
N ASN A 51 4.62 0.36 -11.99
CA ASN A 51 3.91 -0.74 -11.33
C ASN A 51 4.76 -2.01 -11.16
N ILE A 52 6.06 -1.96 -11.43
CA ILE A 52 6.92 -3.15 -11.41
C ILE A 52 6.98 -3.76 -10.01
N SER A 53 7.09 -2.94 -8.96
CA SER A 53 7.14 -3.41 -7.56
C SER A 53 5.85 -4.11 -7.15
N GLN A 54 4.69 -3.61 -7.58
CA GLN A 54 3.37 -4.22 -7.32
C GLN A 54 3.26 -5.58 -8.00
N LEU A 55 3.68 -5.69 -9.27
CA LEU A 55 3.64 -6.96 -10.00
C LEU A 55 4.62 -7.99 -9.41
N LEU A 56 5.85 -7.58 -9.05
CA LEU A 56 6.80 -8.47 -8.40
C LEU A 56 6.26 -9.00 -7.08
N SER A 57 5.63 -8.13 -6.27
CA SER A 57 4.95 -8.53 -5.04
C SER A 57 3.83 -9.52 -5.33
N LEU A 58 2.92 -9.19 -6.25
CA LEU A 58 1.78 -10.02 -6.62
C LEU A 58 2.20 -11.40 -7.11
N TYR A 59 3.23 -11.49 -7.95
CA TYR A 59 3.63 -12.77 -8.55
C TYR A 59 4.63 -13.58 -7.70
N SER A 60 5.23 -12.97 -6.67
CA SER A 60 6.08 -13.70 -5.71
C SER A 60 5.35 -14.79 -4.93
N GLN A 61 4.02 -14.74 -4.87
CA GLN A 61 3.20 -15.82 -4.30
C GLN A 61 3.06 -17.04 -5.21
N TYR A 62 3.30 -16.87 -6.52
CA TYR A 62 3.13 -17.92 -7.52
C TYR A 62 4.45 -18.52 -7.99
N VAL A 63 5.55 -17.77 -7.98
CA VAL A 63 6.87 -18.26 -8.41
C VAL A 63 7.95 -17.85 -7.41
N ASP A 64 8.99 -18.68 -7.27
CA ASP A 64 10.17 -18.35 -6.49
C ASP A 64 10.77 -17.00 -6.95
N ALA A 65 11.32 -16.22 -6.01
CA ALA A 65 11.98 -14.94 -6.33
C ALA A 65 13.08 -15.07 -7.39
N LYS A 66 13.77 -16.22 -7.44
CA LYS A 66 14.79 -16.52 -8.46
C LYS A 66 14.25 -16.61 -9.89
N ASN A 67 12.93 -16.78 -10.05
CA ASN A 67 12.23 -16.87 -11.33
C ASN A 67 11.52 -15.56 -11.72
N LEU A 68 11.68 -14.49 -10.92
CA LEU A 68 11.23 -13.14 -11.23
C LEU A 68 12.41 -12.37 -11.83
N HIS A 69 12.38 -12.15 -13.14
CA HIS A 69 13.50 -11.58 -13.87
C HIS A 69 13.15 -10.23 -14.47
N ILE A 70 14.01 -9.23 -14.23
CA ILE A 70 13.91 -7.90 -14.84
C ILE A 70 15.06 -7.76 -15.85
N TRP A 71 14.73 -7.43 -17.10
CA TRP A 71 15.71 -7.05 -18.11
C TRP A 71 15.71 -5.54 -18.30
N HIS A 72 16.89 -4.99 -18.58
CA HIS A 72 17.12 -3.56 -18.75
C HIS A 72 17.37 -3.23 -20.23
N GLY A 73 16.65 -2.22 -20.72
CA GLY A 73 16.78 -1.68 -22.07
C GLY A 73 17.30 -0.24 -22.09
N LEU A 74 17.49 0.30 -23.30
CA LEU A 74 17.75 1.71 -23.56
C LEU A 74 16.44 2.37 -24.04
N GLY A 75 15.83 3.21 -23.21
CA GLY A 75 14.62 3.97 -23.53
C GLY A 75 14.89 5.44 -23.88
N PRO A 76 13.91 6.20 -24.40
CA PRO A 76 12.58 5.73 -24.82
C PRO A 76 12.60 4.85 -26.08
N THR A 77 11.57 4.01 -26.29
CA THR A 77 11.51 3.03 -27.40
C THR A 77 10.22 3.06 -28.23
N GLU A 78 9.27 3.97 -27.95
CA GLU A 78 8.00 4.02 -28.66
C GLU A 78 8.17 4.28 -30.16
N ALA A 79 7.51 3.47 -30.99
CA ALA A 79 7.72 3.49 -32.44
C ALA A 79 7.08 4.69 -33.15
N ARG A 80 6.11 5.38 -32.51
CA ARG A 80 5.50 6.61 -33.05
C ARG A 80 6.52 7.73 -33.23
N ASN A 81 7.62 7.71 -32.47
CA ASN A 81 8.71 8.66 -32.58
C ASN A 81 9.91 8.00 -33.25
N THR A 82 10.19 8.38 -34.50
CA THR A 82 11.26 7.79 -35.31
C THR A 82 12.66 8.01 -34.72
N ASN A 83 12.85 9.03 -33.87
CA ASN A 83 14.12 9.28 -33.20
C ASN A 83 14.52 8.14 -32.24
N ASN A 84 13.55 7.35 -31.78
CA ASN A 84 13.78 6.23 -30.86
C ASN A 84 14.22 4.94 -31.57
N GLN A 85 14.34 4.94 -32.91
CA GLN A 85 14.61 3.72 -33.67
C GLN A 85 15.91 3.03 -33.26
N HIS A 86 16.96 3.80 -32.91
CA HIS A 86 18.22 3.24 -32.42
C HIS A 86 18.07 2.61 -31.04
N ASN A 87 17.44 3.32 -30.10
CA ASN A 87 17.13 2.82 -28.75
C ASN A 87 16.33 1.53 -28.80
N LYS A 88 15.29 1.49 -29.64
CA LYS A 88 14.47 0.30 -29.85
C LYS A 88 15.28 -0.89 -30.40
N LYS A 89 16.11 -0.67 -31.43
CA LYS A 89 16.97 -1.74 -32.00
C LYS A 89 17.94 -2.32 -30.95
N ILE A 90 18.53 -1.46 -30.12
CA ILE A 90 19.41 -1.86 -29.03
C ILE A 90 18.63 -2.65 -27.98
N SER A 91 17.47 -2.15 -27.56
CA SER A 91 16.63 -2.81 -26.55
C SER A 91 16.09 -4.16 -27.01
N VAL A 92 15.74 -4.32 -28.30
CA VAL A 92 15.40 -5.63 -28.89
C VAL A 92 16.55 -6.62 -28.67
N LEU A 93 17.77 -6.23 -29.02
CA LEU A 93 18.94 -7.09 -28.87
C LEU A 93 19.24 -7.42 -27.39
N LEU A 94 19.15 -6.43 -26.49
CA LEU A 94 19.34 -6.64 -25.06
C LEU A 94 18.33 -7.65 -24.50
N ARG A 95 17.04 -7.51 -24.87
CA ARG A 95 15.99 -8.43 -24.47
C ARG A 95 16.22 -9.83 -25.01
N GLU A 96 16.52 -9.97 -26.30
CA GLU A 96 16.78 -11.28 -26.94
C GLU A 96 17.93 -12.01 -26.25
N LYS A 97 19.04 -11.32 -25.98
CA LYS A 97 20.18 -11.92 -25.30
C LYS A 97 19.92 -12.23 -23.84
N TYR A 98 19.09 -11.43 -23.16
CA TYR A 98 18.65 -11.75 -21.80
C TYR A 98 17.78 -13.02 -21.78
N ILE A 99 16.87 -13.19 -22.75
CA ILE A 99 16.09 -14.42 -22.91
C ILE A 99 17.00 -15.62 -23.19
N GLU A 100 17.99 -15.48 -24.08
CA GLU A 100 18.98 -16.54 -24.34
C GLU A 100 19.74 -16.94 -23.07
N LYS A 101 20.14 -15.98 -22.23
CA LYS A 101 20.81 -16.22 -20.93
C LYS A 101 19.97 -17.11 -20.00
N LEU A 102 18.65 -16.97 -20.04
CA LEU A 102 17.74 -17.76 -19.20
C LEU A 102 17.53 -19.19 -19.70
N ALA A 103 18.07 -19.53 -20.89
CA ALA A 103 18.04 -20.88 -21.45
C ALA A 103 16.63 -21.52 -21.44
N PRO A 104 15.58 -20.83 -21.94
CA PRO A 104 14.21 -21.35 -21.92
C PRO A 104 14.04 -22.51 -22.92
N ASP A 105 13.01 -23.31 -22.68
CA ASP A 105 12.43 -24.20 -23.70
C ASP A 105 11.42 -23.44 -24.56
N ILE A 106 10.60 -22.62 -23.90
CA ILE A 106 9.49 -21.88 -24.49
C ILE A 106 9.49 -20.44 -23.99
N VAL A 107 9.18 -19.50 -24.88
CA VAL A 107 8.78 -18.14 -24.53
C VAL A 107 7.31 -17.95 -24.93
N PHE A 108 6.47 -17.70 -23.94
CA PHE A 108 5.06 -17.35 -24.13
C PHE A 108 4.90 -15.83 -24.12
N MET A 109 4.27 -15.31 -25.17
CA MET A 109 3.96 -13.89 -25.36
C MET A 109 2.44 -13.69 -25.34
N PRO A 110 1.86 -13.20 -24.23
CA PRO A 110 0.42 -12.91 -24.11
C PRO A 110 -0.08 -11.79 -25.05
N THR A 111 0.85 -11.03 -25.64
CA THR A 111 0.59 -9.95 -26.60
C THR A 111 1.76 -9.86 -27.59
N PHE A 112 1.54 -9.23 -28.76
CA PHE A 112 2.63 -8.96 -29.71
C PHE A 112 2.58 -7.61 -30.42
N PHE A 113 1.41 -7.01 -30.63
CA PHE A 113 1.26 -5.80 -31.46
C PHE A 113 1.43 -4.48 -30.68
N GLU A 114 2.06 -4.52 -29.51
CA GLU A 114 2.30 -3.35 -28.64
C GLU A 114 3.68 -2.70 -28.86
N GLY A 115 3.86 -1.45 -28.40
CA GLY A 115 5.10 -0.69 -28.60
C GLY A 115 5.03 0.43 -29.64
N PHE A 116 3.85 0.73 -30.20
CA PHE A 116 3.69 1.94 -31.01
C PHE A 116 3.72 3.21 -30.17
N GLY A 117 3.00 3.19 -29.05
CA GLY A 117 2.82 4.35 -28.17
C GLY A 117 3.64 4.33 -26.88
N ASP A 118 4.33 3.25 -26.57
CA ASP A 118 4.97 3.03 -25.26
C ASP A 118 6.33 2.33 -25.38
N ASN A 119 6.96 2.03 -24.23
CA ASN A 119 8.27 1.38 -24.14
C ASN A 119 8.25 -0.15 -24.33
N THR A 120 7.18 -0.71 -24.89
CA THR A 120 7.08 -2.16 -25.09
C THR A 120 8.04 -2.61 -26.17
N VAL A 121 8.88 -3.60 -25.86
CA VAL A 121 9.88 -4.14 -26.76
C VAL A 121 9.62 -5.63 -26.94
N LEU A 122 9.12 -6.00 -28.12
CA LEU A 122 8.81 -7.38 -28.49
C LEU A 122 9.57 -7.75 -29.77
N SER A 123 10.01 -9.00 -29.83
CA SER A 123 10.78 -9.53 -30.96
C SER A 123 10.72 -11.05 -31.03
N MET A 124 10.99 -11.59 -32.22
CA MET A 124 11.07 -13.03 -32.49
C MET A 124 12.38 -13.33 -33.24
N PRO A 125 13.49 -13.61 -32.53
CA PRO A 125 14.78 -13.88 -33.17
C PRO A 125 14.71 -15.18 -33.98
N LYS A 126 15.35 -15.20 -35.16
CA LYS A 126 15.37 -16.37 -36.06
C LYS A 126 16.31 -17.48 -35.58
N ASN A 127 17.46 -17.12 -35.03
CA ASN A 127 18.49 -18.07 -34.59
C ASN A 127 18.36 -18.27 -33.08
N ARG A 128 17.42 -19.12 -32.66
CA ARG A 128 17.13 -19.43 -31.24
C ARG A 128 17.03 -20.93 -31.01
N HIS A 129 17.33 -21.37 -29.79
CA HIS A 129 17.17 -22.78 -29.38
C HIS A 129 15.79 -23.09 -28.78
N TYR A 130 14.97 -22.07 -28.53
CA TYR A 130 13.67 -22.15 -27.88
C TYR A 130 12.52 -21.84 -28.84
N GLN A 131 11.33 -22.30 -28.49
CA GLN A 131 10.11 -22.03 -29.26
C GLN A 131 9.38 -20.79 -28.73
N ILE A 132 8.73 -20.03 -29.61
CA ILE A 132 7.89 -18.88 -29.22
C ILE A 132 6.44 -19.18 -29.54
N PHE A 133 5.59 -19.04 -28.51
CA PHE A 133 4.14 -19.11 -28.62
C PHE A 133 3.58 -17.73 -28.34
N ALA A 134 2.74 -17.21 -29.22
CA ALA A 134 2.21 -15.86 -29.10
C ALA A 134 0.69 -15.85 -29.17
N THR A 135 0.06 -14.97 -28.40
CA THR A 135 -1.39 -14.78 -28.42
C THR A 135 -1.79 -13.81 -29.53
N THR A 136 -2.87 -14.12 -30.24
CA THR A 136 -3.54 -13.20 -31.16
C THR A 136 -4.89 -12.80 -30.59
N HIS A 137 -4.99 -11.51 -30.26
CA HIS A 137 -6.25 -10.88 -29.84
C HIS A 137 -7.16 -10.65 -31.04
N ASP A 138 -6.65 -9.91 -32.04
CA ASP A 138 -7.33 -9.64 -33.30
C ASP A 138 -6.32 -9.23 -34.38
N LEU A 139 -6.77 -9.19 -35.64
CA LEU A 139 -6.04 -8.55 -36.74
C LEU A 139 -6.83 -7.38 -37.34
N ILE A 140 -7.63 -6.67 -36.53
CA ILE A 140 -8.54 -5.60 -36.96
C ILE A 140 -7.85 -4.59 -37.89
N PRO A 141 -6.64 -4.07 -37.57
CA PRO A 141 -5.98 -3.13 -38.47
C PRO A 141 -5.69 -3.71 -39.86
N LEU A 142 -5.40 -5.02 -39.95
CA LEU A 142 -5.15 -5.70 -41.22
C LEU A 142 -6.44 -6.03 -41.97
N VAL A 143 -7.52 -6.36 -41.26
CA VAL A 143 -8.85 -6.62 -41.83
C VAL A 143 -9.45 -5.33 -42.38
N GLN A 144 -9.31 -4.22 -41.66
CA GLN A 144 -9.88 -2.91 -41.99
C GLN A 144 -8.78 -1.87 -42.33
N LYS A 145 -7.93 -2.21 -43.30
CA LYS A 145 -6.76 -1.39 -43.69
C LYS A 145 -7.12 0.05 -44.00
N SER A 146 -8.21 0.28 -44.73
CA SER A 146 -8.65 1.62 -45.14
C SER A 146 -9.05 2.51 -43.97
N LEU A 147 -9.45 1.92 -42.84
CA LEU A 147 -9.87 2.64 -41.65
C LEU A 147 -8.71 2.87 -40.66
N TYR A 148 -7.86 1.85 -40.46
CA TYR A 148 -6.84 1.89 -39.40
C TYR A 148 -5.41 2.10 -39.89
N LEU A 149 -5.07 1.66 -41.11
CA LEU A 149 -3.70 1.71 -41.62
C LEU A 149 -3.51 2.82 -42.65
N ASP A 150 -4.36 2.90 -43.68
CA ASP A 150 -4.20 3.85 -44.79
C ASP A 150 -4.20 5.32 -44.34
N PRO A 151 -5.00 5.74 -43.33
CA PRO A 151 -4.94 7.11 -42.81
C PRO A 151 -3.68 7.40 -41.96
N GLN A 152 -2.92 6.38 -41.56
CA GLN A 152 -1.81 6.49 -40.60
C GLN A 152 -0.54 5.81 -41.15
N PRO A 153 0.22 6.47 -42.07
CA PRO A 153 1.33 5.84 -42.77
C PRO A 153 2.44 5.30 -41.85
N VAL A 154 2.78 6.02 -40.78
CA VAL A 154 3.80 5.60 -39.80
C VAL A 154 3.33 4.37 -39.01
N PHE A 155 2.08 4.38 -38.54
CA PHE A 155 1.50 3.23 -37.85
C PHE A 155 1.37 2.02 -38.78
N LYS A 156 1.01 2.25 -40.05
CA LYS A 156 0.94 1.21 -41.09
C LYS A 156 2.26 0.52 -41.32
N GLU A 157 3.34 1.28 -41.47
CA GLU A 157 4.68 0.70 -41.64
C GLU A 157 5.07 -0.14 -40.43
N TYR A 158 4.92 0.42 -39.22
CA TYR A 158 5.20 -0.29 -37.97
C TYR A 158 4.37 -1.57 -37.82
N TYR A 159 3.05 -1.50 -38.00
CA TYR A 159 2.16 -2.64 -37.82
C TYR A 159 2.45 -3.75 -38.84
N LEU A 160 2.71 -3.40 -40.11
CA LEU A 160 3.07 -4.39 -41.13
C LEU A 160 4.44 -5.05 -40.85
N ASP A 161 5.39 -4.33 -40.26
CA ASP A 161 6.65 -4.90 -39.80
C ASP A 161 6.45 -5.88 -38.61
N GLN A 162 5.59 -5.50 -37.65
CA GLN A 162 5.19 -6.41 -36.58
C GLN A 162 4.50 -7.66 -37.13
N VAL A 163 3.60 -7.53 -38.11
CA VAL A 163 2.94 -8.68 -38.76
C VAL A 163 3.96 -9.63 -39.40
N LYS A 164 5.00 -9.10 -40.09
CA LYS A 164 6.06 -9.94 -40.67
C LYS A 164 6.81 -10.72 -39.59
N THR A 165 7.11 -10.08 -38.47
CA THR A 165 7.80 -10.71 -37.34
C THR A 165 6.90 -11.73 -36.65
N PHE A 166 5.65 -11.37 -36.38
CA PHE A 166 4.65 -12.20 -35.71
C PHE A 166 4.44 -13.54 -36.42
N LYS A 167 4.43 -13.54 -37.75
CA LYS A 167 4.31 -14.75 -38.58
C LYS A 167 5.42 -15.79 -38.36
N THR A 168 6.52 -15.44 -37.68
CA THR A 168 7.65 -16.33 -37.40
C THR A 168 7.52 -17.09 -36.07
N ALA A 169 6.40 -16.95 -35.35
CA ALA A 169 6.14 -17.75 -34.15
C ALA A 169 6.03 -19.25 -34.47
N ASP A 170 6.32 -20.08 -33.47
CA ASP A 170 6.22 -21.54 -33.57
C ASP A 170 4.78 -22.03 -33.33
N GLY A 171 4.01 -21.29 -32.54
CA GLY A 171 2.59 -21.54 -32.30
C GLY A 171 1.80 -20.26 -31.95
N PHE A 172 0.51 -20.29 -32.25
CA PHE A 172 -0.41 -19.17 -32.05
C PHE A 172 -1.59 -19.57 -31.18
N CYS A 173 -1.86 -18.75 -30.16
CA CYS A 173 -2.99 -18.87 -29.25
C CYS A 173 -4.02 -17.79 -29.62
N ALA A 174 -5.03 -18.14 -30.41
CA ALA A 174 -6.07 -17.20 -30.80
C ALA A 174 -7.16 -17.15 -29.74
N VAL A 175 -7.58 -15.94 -29.34
CA VAL A 175 -8.58 -15.78 -28.28
C VAL A 175 -9.99 -16.25 -28.69
N SER A 176 -10.25 -16.48 -29.97
CA SER A 176 -11.52 -17.00 -30.51
C SER A 176 -11.31 -17.80 -31.80
N GLU A 177 -12.33 -18.54 -32.26
CA GLU A 177 -12.29 -19.19 -33.58
C GLU A 177 -12.35 -18.16 -34.71
N ALA A 178 -12.96 -17.00 -34.49
CA ALA A 178 -12.87 -15.85 -35.39
C ALA A 178 -11.42 -15.36 -35.55
N SER A 179 -10.71 -15.08 -34.46
CA SER A 179 -9.30 -14.66 -34.51
C SER A 179 -8.39 -15.76 -35.08
N LYS A 180 -8.70 -17.05 -34.84
CA LYS A 180 -8.01 -18.18 -35.49
C LYS A 180 -8.18 -18.14 -37.01
N ARG A 181 -9.41 -17.95 -37.50
CA ARG A 181 -9.68 -17.82 -38.94
C ARG A 181 -8.94 -16.65 -39.55
N GLU A 182 -8.87 -15.51 -38.86
CA GLU A 182 -8.14 -14.34 -39.35
C GLU A 182 -6.65 -14.61 -39.54
N LEU A 183 -6.02 -15.34 -38.62
CA LEU A 183 -4.62 -15.76 -38.77
C LEU A 183 -4.41 -16.60 -40.03
N ILE A 184 -5.32 -17.54 -40.29
CA ILE A 184 -5.23 -18.43 -41.44
C ILE A 184 -5.47 -17.63 -42.73
N GLU A 185 -6.54 -16.83 -42.78
CA GLU A 185 -6.96 -16.12 -43.99
C GLU A 185 -6.06 -14.93 -44.35
N TYR A 186 -5.71 -14.09 -43.37
CA TYR A 186 -4.97 -12.84 -43.65
C TYR A 186 -3.47 -13.00 -43.55
N LEU A 187 -2.98 -13.94 -42.73
CA LEU A 187 -1.53 -14.16 -42.56
C LEU A 187 -1.03 -15.44 -43.24
N ASN A 188 -1.91 -16.31 -43.74
CA ASN A 188 -1.54 -17.63 -44.29
C ASN A 188 -0.75 -18.47 -43.29
N VAL A 189 -1.15 -18.44 -42.03
CA VAL A 189 -0.57 -19.30 -40.98
C VAL A 189 -1.11 -20.72 -41.15
N ASP A 190 -0.23 -21.72 -41.02
CA ASP A 190 -0.62 -23.14 -41.01
C ASP A 190 -1.57 -23.40 -39.83
N GLU A 191 -2.76 -23.93 -40.11
CA GLU A 191 -3.77 -24.28 -39.11
C GLU A 191 -3.20 -25.21 -38.03
N SER A 192 -2.25 -26.08 -38.38
CA SER A 192 -1.61 -26.97 -37.42
C SER A 192 -0.89 -26.22 -36.30
N LYS A 193 -0.53 -24.95 -36.51
CA LYS A 193 0.17 -24.08 -35.57
C LYS A 193 -0.76 -23.16 -34.77
N VAL A 194 -2.08 -23.27 -34.91
CA VAL A 194 -3.03 -22.36 -34.26
C VAL A 194 -4.04 -23.15 -33.43
N ILE A 195 -4.28 -22.69 -32.21
CA ILE A 195 -5.43 -23.13 -31.40
C ILE A 195 -6.33 -21.95 -31.06
N SER A 196 -7.62 -22.21 -30.88
CA SER A 196 -8.49 -21.28 -30.17
C SER A 196 -8.45 -21.61 -28.67
N THR A 197 -8.18 -20.60 -27.84
CA THR A 197 -8.08 -20.76 -26.39
C THR A 197 -9.31 -20.31 -25.64
N SER A 198 -10.23 -19.60 -26.30
CA SER A 198 -11.22 -18.75 -25.64
C SER A 198 -10.56 -17.75 -24.66
N GLU A 199 -11.38 -17.04 -23.90
CA GLU A 199 -10.95 -16.23 -22.76
C GLU A 199 -11.66 -16.68 -21.47
N GLY A 200 -11.28 -16.07 -20.35
CA GLY A 200 -11.91 -16.27 -19.05
C GLY A 200 -12.63 -15.04 -18.54
N ILE A 201 -13.23 -15.19 -17.37
CA ILE A 201 -13.86 -14.12 -16.62
C ILE A 201 -13.25 -14.06 -15.22
N GLU A 202 -12.93 -12.86 -14.72
CA GLU A 202 -12.46 -12.68 -13.36
C GLU A 202 -13.59 -12.85 -12.34
N GLU A 203 -13.25 -13.40 -11.16
CA GLU A 203 -14.23 -13.71 -10.10
C GLU A 203 -15.02 -12.50 -9.58
N GLN A 204 -14.49 -11.28 -9.77
CA GLN A 204 -15.16 -10.05 -9.39
C GLN A 204 -16.40 -9.73 -10.24
N PHE A 205 -16.48 -10.23 -11.48
CA PHE A 205 -17.63 -10.04 -12.36
C PHE A 205 -18.77 -10.98 -11.98
N LYS A 206 -19.45 -10.61 -10.92
CA LYS A 206 -20.65 -11.26 -10.41
C LYS A 206 -21.67 -10.19 -10.01
N ASN A 207 -22.93 -10.58 -9.86
CA ASN A 207 -23.97 -9.64 -9.49
C ASN A 207 -23.66 -8.97 -8.15
N SER A 208 -23.45 -7.65 -8.15
CA SER A 208 -23.13 -6.88 -6.94
C SER A 208 -24.36 -6.44 -6.15
N HIS A 209 -25.56 -6.73 -6.65
CA HIS A 209 -26.84 -6.29 -6.09
C HIS A 209 -26.84 -4.80 -5.70
N PRO A 210 -26.50 -3.89 -6.63
CA PRO A 210 -26.36 -2.48 -6.31
C PRO A 210 -27.71 -1.85 -5.95
N SER A 211 -27.71 -0.93 -4.99
CA SER A 211 -28.90 -0.15 -4.67
C SER A 211 -29.26 0.81 -5.80
N VAL A 212 -30.54 1.19 -5.89
CA VAL A 212 -31.02 2.16 -6.88
C VAL A 212 -30.31 3.50 -6.70
N GLN A 213 -30.08 3.94 -5.45
CA GLN A 213 -29.34 5.17 -5.16
C GLN A 213 -27.91 5.13 -5.71
N LYS A 214 -27.22 4.00 -5.57
CA LYS A 214 -25.85 3.82 -6.07
C LYS A 214 -25.81 3.92 -7.60
N ILE A 215 -26.75 3.29 -8.30
CA ILE A 215 -26.84 3.40 -9.76
C ILE A 215 -27.16 4.83 -10.19
N ASN A 216 -28.11 5.49 -9.54
CA ASN A 216 -28.44 6.88 -9.83
C ASN A 216 -27.24 7.82 -9.62
N LYS A 217 -26.40 7.57 -8.60
CA LYS A 217 -25.14 8.30 -8.37
C LYS A 217 -24.16 8.10 -9.53
N ILE A 218 -23.94 6.86 -9.96
CA ILE A 218 -23.07 6.55 -11.11
C ILE A 218 -23.58 7.24 -12.39
N LEU A 219 -24.90 7.25 -12.60
CA LEU A 219 -25.53 7.87 -13.76
C LEU A 219 -25.56 9.41 -13.69
N GLY A 220 -25.36 10.00 -12.50
CA GLY A 220 -25.54 11.43 -12.24
C GLY A 220 -26.99 11.91 -12.36
N THR A 221 -27.96 10.99 -12.39
CA THR A 221 -29.39 11.32 -12.55
C THR A 221 -30.28 10.15 -12.13
N ASP A 222 -31.49 10.47 -11.65
CA ASP A 222 -32.51 9.47 -11.31
C ASP A 222 -33.24 8.98 -12.55
N ILE A 223 -33.08 7.68 -12.86
CA ILE A 223 -33.78 7.04 -13.98
C ILE A 223 -35.15 6.47 -13.59
N LYS A 224 -35.55 6.56 -12.31
CA LYS A 224 -36.82 6.04 -11.77
C LYS A 224 -37.00 4.57 -12.16
N ASP A 225 -38.22 4.16 -12.52
CA ASP A 225 -38.53 2.80 -12.95
C ASP A 225 -38.14 2.49 -14.42
N ARG A 226 -37.30 3.32 -15.05
CA ARG A 226 -36.91 3.11 -16.45
C ARG A 226 -35.91 1.97 -16.57
N LYS A 227 -36.14 1.12 -17.57
CA LYS A 227 -35.25 0.01 -17.95
C LYS A 227 -33.94 0.54 -18.54
N MET A 228 -32.83 0.33 -17.85
CA MET A 228 -31.50 0.69 -18.36
C MET A 228 -31.05 -0.27 -19.48
N ILE A 229 -30.88 0.26 -20.70
CA ILE A 229 -30.26 -0.45 -21.83
C ILE A 229 -28.81 0.01 -21.90
N LEU A 230 -27.87 -0.88 -21.62
CA LEU A 230 -26.46 -0.55 -21.41
C LEU A 230 -25.59 -1.00 -22.58
N TYR A 231 -24.61 -0.16 -22.92
CA TYR A 231 -23.43 -0.50 -23.68
C TYR A 231 -22.18 -0.08 -22.89
N PHE A 232 -21.12 -0.90 -22.96
CA PHE A 232 -19.83 -0.59 -22.37
C PHE A 232 -18.68 -0.85 -23.37
N GLY A 233 -17.79 0.13 -23.54
CA GLY A 233 -16.59 -0.02 -24.38
C GLY A 233 -15.93 1.31 -24.77
N ALA A 234 -14.79 1.21 -25.47
CA ALA A 234 -14.12 2.38 -26.04
C ALA A 234 -14.92 2.97 -27.22
N SER A 235 -14.56 4.17 -27.66
CA SER A 235 -15.33 4.98 -28.62
C SER A 235 -14.98 4.74 -30.11
N ASP A 236 -14.18 3.72 -30.42
CA ASP A 236 -13.77 3.38 -31.78
C ASP A 236 -14.94 3.03 -32.71
N GLU A 237 -14.82 3.36 -34.01
CA GLU A 237 -15.93 3.26 -34.96
C GLU A 237 -16.48 1.84 -35.10
N ARG A 238 -15.61 0.82 -35.01
CA ARG A 238 -15.99 -0.59 -35.04
C ARG A 238 -17.01 -0.98 -33.96
N LYS A 239 -17.06 -0.25 -32.84
CA LYS A 239 -18.00 -0.52 -31.74
C LYS A 239 -19.43 -0.08 -32.02
N ASN A 240 -19.64 0.64 -33.12
CA ASN A 240 -20.95 0.84 -33.73
C ASN A 240 -22.01 1.57 -32.86
N HIS A 241 -21.56 2.51 -32.01
CA HIS A 241 -22.42 3.35 -31.17
C HIS A 241 -23.58 4.00 -31.95
N LEU A 242 -23.31 4.50 -33.16
CA LEU A 242 -24.30 5.21 -33.97
C LEU A 242 -25.49 4.33 -34.37
N LYS A 243 -25.27 3.04 -34.68
CA LYS A 243 -26.39 2.14 -35.02
C LYS A 243 -27.25 1.80 -33.81
N LEU A 244 -26.66 1.67 -32.63
CA LEU A 244 -27.41 1.50 -31.39
C LEU A 244 -28.26 2.74 -31.07
N ILE A 245 -27.67 3.94 -31.15
CA ILE A 245 -28.40 5.20 -30.99
C ILE A 245 -29.56 5.27 -31.99
N LYS A 246 -29.33 4.94 -33.27
CA LYS A 246 -30.36 4.94 -34.31
C LYS A 246 -31.46 3.92 -34.04
N ALA A 247 -31.11 2.69 -33.64
CA ALA A 247 -32.09 1.65 -33.32
C ALA A 247 -32.97 2.06 -32.13
N TYR A 248 -32.36 2.64 -31.10
CA TYR A 248 -33.09 3.16 -29.93
C TYR A 248 -34.01 4.34 -30.29
N SER A 249 -33.58 5.23 -31.19
CA SER A 249 -34.39 6.36 -31.65
C SER A 249 -35.67 5.94 -32.39
N LEU A 250 -35.66 4.74 -32.98
CA LEU A 250 -36.80 4.18 -33.71
C LEU A 250 -37.85 3.52 -32.80
N LEU A 251 -37.61 3.45 -31.49
CA LEU A 251 -38.61 3.03 -30.51
C LEU A 251 -39.72 4.09 -30.41
N SER A 252 -40.96 3.63 -30.15
CA SER A 252 -42.07 4.54 -29.94
C SER A 252 -41.85 5.42 -28.70
N PRO A 253 -42.42 6.64 -28.64
CA PRO A 253 -42.28 7.51 -27.46
C PRO A 253 -42.72 6.84 -26.15
N GLN A 254 -43.72 5.96 -26.20
CA GLN A 254 -44.17 5.18 -25.05
C GLN A 254 -43.10 4.20 -24.54
N LYS A 255 -42.34 3.56 -25.44
CA LYS A 255 -41.24 2.66 -25.08
C LYS A 255 -40.04 3.44 -24.56
N ARG A 256 -39.67 4.56 -25.20
CA ARG A 256 -38.57 5.43 -24.73
C ARG A 256 -38.84 6.03 -23.35
N LYS A 257 -40.10 6.30 -23.00
CA LYS A 257 -40.49 6.71 -21.63
C LYS A 257 -40.28 5.61 -20.58
N LYS A 258 -40.22 4.33 -20.98
CA LYS A 258 -40.03 3.16 -20.09
C LYS A 258 -38.58 2.65 -20.05
N SER A 259 -37.67 3.23 -20.84
CA SER A 259 -36.27 2.80 -20.91
C SER A 259 -35.33 4.00 -20.99
N VAL A 260 -34.04 3.78 -20.74
CA VAL A 260 -32.98 4.78 -20.96
C VAL A 260 -31.79 4.10 -21.62
N LEU A 261 -31.18 4.76 -22.60
CA LEU A 261 -29.97 4.27 -23.25
C LEU A 261 -28.73 4.79 -22.53
N VAL A 262 -27.92 3.91 -21.95
CA VAL A 262 -26.67 4.27 -21.26
C VAL A 262 -25.48 3.79 -22.07
N LEU A 263 -24.59 4.71 -22.42
CA LEU A 263 -23.36 4.45 -23.18
C LEU A 263 -22.17 4.82 -22.29
N ALA A 264 -21.45 3.81 -21.81
CA ALA A 264 -20.36 3.96 -20.85
C ALA A 264 -19.02 3.44 -21.43
N GLY A 265 -17.90 3.98 -20.95
CA GLY A 265 -16.56 3.51 -21.29
C GLY A 265 -15.62 4.66 -21.66
N ILE A 266 -14.51 4.38 -22.36
CA ILE A 266 -13.49 5.40 -22.68
C ILE A 266 -13.97 6.28 -23.84
N LEU A 267 -14.69 7.34 -23.50
CA LEU A 267 -15.28 8.30 -24.45
C LEU A 267 -14.57 9.66 -24.32
N ASN A 268 -13.85 10.07 -25.37
CA ASN A 268 -13.29 11.43 -25.42
C ASN A 268 -14.36 12.47 -25.79
N ASP A 269 -14.08 13.74 -25.54
CA ASP A 269 -15.05 14.84 -25.72
C ASP A 269 -15.56 14.94 -27.16
N HIS A 270 -14.66 14.80 -28.13
CA HIS A 270 -15.01 14.81 -29.54
C HIS A 270 -16.02 13.70 -29.92
N HIS A 271 -15.82 12.48 -29.43
CA HIS A 271 -16.74 11.37 -29.68
C HIS A 271 -18.09 11.58 -28.98
N LEU A 272 -18.08 12.12 -27.76
CA LEU A 272 -19.32 12.45 -27.05
C LEU A 272 -20.15 13.48 -27.79
N ASP A 273 -19.53 14.53 -28.30
CA ASP A 273 -20.22 15.55 -29.08
C ASP A 273 -20.77 14.96 -30.39
N LYS A 274 -19.99 14.12 -31.08
CA LYS A 274 -20.43 13.35 -32.26
C LYS A 274 -21.68 12.52 -31.94
N PHE A 275 -21.67 11.79 -30.82
CA PHE A 275 -22.78 10.92 -30.43
C PHE A 275 -24.01 11.70 -29.97
N LYS A 276 -23.86 12.75 -29.16
CA LYS A 276 -24.95 13.64 -28.73
C LYS A 276 -25.62 14.30 -29.93
N SER A 277 -24.83 14.91 -30.82
CA SER A 277 -25.36 15.55 -32.03
C SER A 277 -26.08 14.55 -32.93
N TYR A 278 -25.58 13.31 -33.03
CA TYR A 278 -26.25 12.26 -33.80
C TYR A 278 -27.57 11.81 -33.14
N ALA A 279 -27.62 11.67 -31.82
CA ALA A 279 -28.83 11.32 -31.07
C ALA A 279 -29.91 12.39 -31.23
N GLU A 280 -29.56 13.67 -31.07
CA GLU A 280 -30.47 14.80 -31.23
C GLU A 280 -31.03 14.87 -32.67
N ARG A 281 -30.18 14.69 -33.70
CA ARG A 281 -30.63 14.57 -35.11
C ARG A 281 -31.56 13.39 -35.37
N CYS A 282 -31.44 12.32 -34.57
CA CYS A 282 -32.32 11.16 -34.66
C CYS A 282 -33.66 11.36 -33.91
N GLY A 283 -33.89 12.53 -33.32
CA GLY A 283 -35.12 12.87 -32.59
C GLY A 283 -35.17 12.30 -31.17
N LEU A 284 -34.01 12.05 -30.56
CA LEU A 284 -33.89 11.71 -29.14
C LEU A 284 -33.80 12.98 -28.29
N SER A 285 -34.53 12.99 -27.17
CA SER A 285 -34.39 14.00 -26.12
C SER A 285 -33.12 13.73 -25.31
N ARG A 286 -32.58 14.76 -24.64
CA ARG A 286 -31.49 14.61 -23.67
C ARG A 286 -31.85 13.70 -22.49
N THR A 287 -33.13 13.47 -22.25
CA THR A 287 -33.61 12.52 -21.24
C THR A 287 -33.65 11.07 -21.74
N ASP A 288 -33.48 10.82 -23.04
CA ASP A 288 -33.55 9.48 -23.63
C ASP A 288 -32.24 8.69 -23.49
N TYR A 289 -31.10 9.37 -23.28
CA TYR A 289 -29.78 8.76 -23.21
C TYR A 289 -28.87 9.38 -22.13
N ILE A 290 -27.88 8.61 -21.68
CA ILE A 290 -26.84 9.01 -20.71
C ILE A 290 -25.47 8.56 -21.24
N PHE A 291 -24.47 9.43 -21.15
CA PHE A 291 -23.08 9.12 -21.50
C PHE A 291 -22.18 9.19 -20.28
N LEU A 292 -21.42 8.12 -20.02
CA LEU A 292 -20.44 8.06 -18.92
C LEU A 292 -19.02 7.99 -19.51
N LYS A 293 -18.20 9.01 -19.25
CA LYS A 293 -16.88 9.17 -19.89
C LYS A 293 -15.80 8.23 -19.36
N ARG A 294 -15.89 7.89 -18.07
CA ARG A 294 -15.01 6.95 -17.36
C ARG A 294 -15.81 6.40 -16.19
N VAL A 295 -15.70 5.11 -15.97
CA VAL A 295 -16.26 4.39 -14.83
C VAL A 295 -15.18 3.47 -14.31
N THR A 296 -15.12 3.32 -13.00
CA THR A 296 -14.24 2.37 -12.32
C THR A 296 -14.72 0.94 -12.55
N ASP A 297 -13.85 -0.06 -12.34
CA ASP A 297 -14.25 -1.47 -12.51
C ASP A 297 -15.43 -1.86 -11.59
N LYS A 298 -15.48 -1.31 -10.36
CA LYS A 298 -16.58 -1.51 -9.42
C LYS A 298 -17.90 -0.94 -9.97
N GLU A 299 -17.86 0.28 -10.51
CA GLU A 299 -19.03 0.90 -11.13
C GLU A 299 -19.48 0.15 -12.40
N VAL A 300 -18.54 -0.40 -13.18
CA VAL A 300 -18.87 -1.26 -14.33
C VAL A 300 -19.64 -2.51 -13.88
N ILE A 301 -19.18 -3.18 -12.82
CA ILE A 301 -19.86 -4.35 -12.24
C ILE A 301 -21.27 -3.96 -11.77
N ASP A 302 -21.43 -2.81 -11.10
CA ASP A 302 -22.73 -2.31 -10.66
C ASP A 302 -23.65 -2.02 -11.85
N LEU A 303 -23.14 -1.34 -12.89
CA LEU A 303 -23.91 -1.06 -14.10
C LEU A 303 -24.33 -2.35 -14.82
N TYR A 304 -23.44 -3.32 -14.95
CA TYR A 304 -23.78 -4.64 -15.49
C TYR A 304 -24.84 -5.33 -14.64
N SER A 305 -24.73 -5.30 -13.32
CA SER A 305 -25.65 -5.96 -12.38
C SER A 305 -27.04 -5.33 -12.38
N ALA A 306 -27.13 -4.01 -12.59
CA ALA A 306 -28.37 -3.26 -12.58
C ALA A 306 -29.04 -3.15 -13.96
N CYS A 307 -28.31 -3.33 -15.06
CA CYS A 307 -28.88 -3.08 -16.38
C CYS A 307 -29.99 -4.08 -16.74
N TYR A 308 -31.00 -3.58 -17.45
CA TYR A 308 -32.12 -4.40 -17.89
C TYR A 308 -31.73 -5.26 -19.09
N LEU A 309 -30.91 -4.72 -19.99
CA LEU A 309 -30.41 -5.38 -21.20
C LEU A 309 -29.04 -4.80 -21.54
N PHE A 310 -28.04 -5.65 -21.74
CA PHE A 310 -26.76 -5.25 -22.31
C PHE A 310 -26.77 -5.49 -23.83
N VAL A 311 -26.28 -4.51 -24.60
CA VAL A 311 -26.27 -4.55 -26.06
C VAL A 311 -24.86 -4.29 -26.56
N PHE A 312 -24.31 -5.25 -27.31
CA PHE A 312 -22.97 -5.14 -27.86
C PHE A 312 -22.97 -5.21 -29.41
N PRO A 313 -23.13 -4.05 -30.08
CA PRO A 313 -23.44 -3.97 -31.52
C PRO A 313 -22.18 -3.93 -32.42
N SER A 314 -21.01 -4.28 -31.90
CA SER A 314 -19.73 -4.13 -32.58
C SER A 314 -19.69 -4.83 -33.94
N PHE A 315 -19.11 -4.17 -34.95
CA PHE A 315 -18.85 -4.76 -36.26
C PHE A 315 -17.78 -5.84 -36.20
N HIS A 316 -16.79 -5.69 -35.31
CA HIS A 316 -15.63 -6.56 -35.27
C HIS A 316 -15.02 -6.57 -33.86
N GLU A 317 -14.83 -7.76 -33.28
CA GLU A 317 -14.16 -8.00 -31.99
C GLU A 317 -13.25 -9.23 -32.06
N GLY A 318 -12.14 -9.19 -31.31
CA GLY A 318 -11.29 -10.37 -31.09
C GLY A 318 -11.99 -11.45 -30.26
N PHE A 319 -12.70 -11.05 -29.19
CA PHE A 319 -13.49 -11.96 -28.36
C PHE A 319 -14.82 -11.34 -27.91
N GLY A 320 -14.77 -10.29 -27.07
CA GLY A 320 -15.96 -9.61 -26.55
C GLY A 320 -16.13 -9.73 -25.04
N LEU A 321 -15.05 -9.53 -24.27
CA LEU A 321 -15.06 -9.52 -22.81
C LEU A 321 -16.23 -8.73 -22.19
N PRO A 322 -16.59 -7.51 -22.65
CA PRO A 322 -17.73 -6.79 -22.07
C PRO A 322 -19.07 -7.55 -22.11
N ALA A 323 -19.31 -8.33 -23.16
CA ALA A 323 -20.51 -9.17 -23.27
C ALA A 323 -20.45 -10.32 -22.25
N LEU A 324 -19.29 -10.99 -22.14
CA LEU A 324 -19.09 -12.07 -21.17
C LEU A 324 -19.18 -11.56 -19.72
N GLU A 325 -18.59 -10.41 -19.42
CA GLU A 325 -18.67 -9.75 -18.11
C GLU A 325 -20.12 -9.42 -17.73
N ALA A 326 -20.90 -8.85 -18.65
CA ALA A 326 -22.31 -8.57 -18.42
C ALA A 326 -23.14 -9.85 -18.19
N MET A 327 -22.82 -10.93 -18.92
CA MET A 327 -23.44 -12.25 -18.72
C MET A 327 -23.15 -12.79 -17.31
N ALA A 328 -21.90 -12.70 -16.85
CA ALA A 328 -21.46 -13.17 -15.53
C ALA A 328 -22.09 -12.37 -14.37
N CYS A 329 -22.37 -11.08 -14.58
CA CYS A 329 -23.16 -10.26 -13.63
C CYS A 329 -24.67 -10.59 -13.62
N GLY A 330 -25.13 -11.54 -14.43
CA GLY A 330 -26.52 -12.00 -14.45
C GLY A 330 -27.47 -11.14 -15.29
N THR A 331 -26.94 -10.43 -16.28
CA THR A 331 -27.73 -9.60 -17.18
C THR A 331 -28.08 -10.33 -18.47
N ALA A 332 -29.26 -10.02 -19.02
CA ALA A 332 -29.63 -10.45 -20.36
C ALA A 332 -28.79 -9.70 -21.40
N VAL A 333 -28.15 -10.44 -22.31
CA VAL A 333 -27.24 -9.89 -23.31
C VAL A 333 -27.72 -10.19 -24.72
N ILE A 334 -27.61 -9.20 -25.61
CA ILE A 334 -27.69 -9.39 -27.07
C ILE A 334 -26.47 -8.78 -27.74
N THR A 335 -25.98 -9.42 -28.78
CA THR A 335 -24.75 -9.01 -29.48
C THR A 335 -24.95 -8.96 -30.99
N ALA A 336 -24.03 -8.31 -31.69
CA ALA A 336 -23.93 -8.48 -33.14
C ALA A 336 -23.63 -9.95 -33.52
N ASN A 337 -24.00 -10.33 -34.74
CA ASN A 337 -23.78 -11.67 -35.30
C ASN A 337 -22.43 -11.81 -36.04
N THR A 338 -21.47 -10.94 -35.77
CA THR A 338 -20.18 -10.85 -36.48
C THR A 338 -19.00 -11.27 -35.61
N THR A 339 -17.95 -11.79 -36.25
CA THR A 339 -16.69 -12.18 -35.62
C THR A 339 -16.88 -13.17 -34.46
N SER A 340 -16.28 -12.90 -33.31
CA SER A 340 -16.25 -13.77 -32.13
C SER A 340 -17.53 -13.71 -31.28
N LEU A 341 -18.38 -12.69 -31.45
CA LEU A 341 -19.56 -12.48 -30.59
C LEU A 341 -20.59 -13.62 -30.60
N PRO A 342 -20.88 -14.29 -31.75
CA PRO A 342 -21.72 -15.49 -31.76
C PRO A 342 -21.15 -16.64 -30.92
N GLU A 343 -19.83 -16.74 -30.80
CA GLU A 343 -19.12 -17.77 -30.02
C GLU A 343 -19.26 -17.49 -28.52
N VAL A 344 -19.23 -16.21 -28.12
CA VAL A 344 -19.40 -15.78 -26.72
C VAL A 344 -20.85 -15.95 -26.22
N ILE A 345 -21.84 -15.60 -27.05
CA ILE A 345 -23.26 -15.66 -26.62
C ILE A 345 -23.85 -17.08 -26.71
N GLY A 346 -23.31 -17.93 -27.59
CA GLY A 346 -23.72 -19.34 -27.74
C GLY A 346 -25.14 -19.57 -28.29
N ARG A 347 -25.89 -18.50 -28.60
CA ARG A 347 -27.28 -18.54 -29.06
C ARG A 347 -27.55 -17.59 -30.22
N LYS A 348 -27.94 -18.14 -31.37
CA LYS A 348 -28.21 -17.37 -32.59
C LYS A 348 -29.40 -16.41 -32.44
N ASP A 349 -30.42 -16.80 -31.66
CA ASP A 349 -31.61 -15.97 -31.40
C ASP A 349 -31.36 -14.78 -30.46
N LEU A 350 -30.12 -14.61 -29.98
CA LEU A 350 -29.65 -13.45 -29.23
C LEU A 350 -28.68 -12.58 -30.03
N THR A 351 -28.53 -12.87 -31.32
CA THR A 351 -27.65 -12.12 -32.23
C THR A 351 -28.44 -11.34 -33.28
N PHE A 352 -27.91 -10.21 -33.72
CA PHE A 352 -28.52 -9.36 -34.75
C PHE A 352 -27.49 -8.88 -35.78
N ASP A 353 -27.94 -8.51 -36.98
CA ASP A 353 -27.08 -7.85 -37.96
C ASP A 353 -26.70 -6.43 -37.49
N PRO A 354 -25.39 -6.14 -37.24
CA PRO A 354 -24.96 -4.83 -36.74
C PRO A 354 -25.17 -3.68 -37.74
N TYR A 355 -25.43 -3.97 -39.02
CA TYR A 355 -25.74 -2.95 -40.02
C TYR A 355 -27.22 -2.56 -40.05
N ASN A 356 -28.10 -3.38 -39.45
CA ASN A 356 -29.55 -3.26 -39.52
C ASN A 356 -30.17 -2.71 -38.23
N SER A 357 -30.32 -1.38 -38.16
CA SER A 357 -30.95 -0.72 -37.00
C SER A 357 -32.43 -1.08 -36.80
N ILE A 358 -33.14 -1.54 -37.84
CA ILE A 358 -34.54 -1.96 -37.74
C ILE A 358 -34.65 -3.31 -37.04
N GLU A 359 -33.73 -4.23 -37.33
CA GLU A 359 -33.63 -5.50 -36.64
C GLU A 359 -33.24 -5.32 -35.17
N LEU A 360 -32.20 -4.51 -34.89
CA LEU A 360 -31.82 -4.19 -33.52
C LEU A 360 -32.98 -3.56 -32.75
N LYS A 361 -33.75 -2.65 -33.37
CA LYS A 361 -34.97 -2.10 -32.78
C LYS A 361 -35.99 -3.18 -32.39
N LYS A 362 -36.21 -4.19 -33.24
CA LYS A 362 -37.13 -5.30 -32.92
C LYS A 362 -36.65 -6.11 -31.72
N TYR A 363 -35.34 -6.31 -31.56
CA TYR A 363 -34.78 -6.92 -30.36
C TYR A 363 -35.03 -6.06 -29.12
N LEU A 364 -34.71 -4.76 -29.17
CA LEU A 364 -34.99 -3.84 -28.07
C LEU A 364 -36.46 -3.89 -27.65
N GLU A 365 -37.38 -3.87 -28.61
CA GLU A 365 -38.82 -4.00 -28.35
C GLU A 365 -39.19 -5.34 -27.70
N LYS A 366 -38.67 -6.46 -28.20
CA LYS A 366 -38.93 -7.79 -27.65
C LYS A 366 -38.59 -7.85 -26.16
N PHE A 367 -37.42 -7.33 -25.77
CA PHE A 367 -36.98 -7.32 -24.37
C PHE A 367 -37.75 -6.30 -23.52
N ILE A 368 -38.07 -5.12 -24.06
CA ILE A 368 -38.86 -4.10 -23.34
C ILE A 368 -40.29 -4.61 -23.07
N ASP A 369 -40.91 -5.30 -24.03
CA ASP A 369 -42.31 -5.73 -23.95
C ASP A 369 -42.47 -7.05 -23.19
N ASN A 370 -41.43 -7.90 -23.14
CA ASN A 370 -41.51 -9.22 -22.52
C ASN A 370 -40.48 -9.40 -21.39
N LYS A 371 -40.89 -9.09 -20.15
CA LYS A 371 -40.06 -9.29 -18.95
C LYS A 371 -39.71 -10.76 -18.72
N SER A 372 -40.65 -11.68 -18.94
CA SER A 372 -40.41 -13.13 -18.73
C SER A 372 -39.30 -13.65 -19.65
N TYR A 373 -39.32 -13.24 -20.92
CA TYR A 373 -38.27 -13.58 -21.87
C TYR A 373 -36.93 -12.96 -21.46
N ARG A 374 -36.91 -11.69 -21.03
CA ARG A 374 -35.70 -11.06 -20.50
C ARG A 374 -35.11 -11.86 -19.34
N ASP A 375 -35.93 -12.27 -18.38
CA ASP A 375 -35.47 -13.00 -17.19
C ASP A 375 -34.97 -14.42 -17.53
N GLU A 376 -35.61 -15.09 -18.50
CA GLU A 376 -35.12 -16.35 -19.06
C GLU A 376 -33.71 -16.18 -19.66
N ILE A 377 -33.52 -15.14 -20.48
CA ILE A 377 -32.23 -14.88 -21.13
C ILE A 377 -31.16 -14.48 -20.09
N ALA A 378 -31.50 -13.68 -19.09
CA ALA A 378 -30.58 -13.35 -18.00
C ALA A 378 -30.08 -14.60 -17.26
N LYS A 379 -30.99 -15.55 -16.97
CA LYS A 379 -30.64 -16.84 -16.37
C LYS A 379 -29.74 -17.66 -17.29
N TYR A 380 -30.04 -17.72 -18.58
CA TYR A 380 -29.20 -18.38 -19.57
C TYR A 380 -27.79 -17.76 -19.62
N CYS A 381 -27.69 -16.44 -19.72
CA CYS A 381 -26.42 -15.70 -19.78
C CYS A 381 -25.54 -16.02 -18.56
N LEU A 382 -26.12 -15.99 -17.35
CA LEU A 382 -25.41 -16.33 -16.12
C LEU A 382 -24.88 -17.77 -16.16
N GLU A 383 -25.70 -18.75 -16.52
CA GLU A 383 -25.26 -20.15 -16.58
C GLU A 383 -24.24 -20.41 -17.70
N HIS A 384 -24.41 -19.76 -18.86
CA HIS A 384 -23.50 -19.91 -20.00
C HIS A 384 -22.12 -19.29 -19.71
N SER A 385 -22.07 -18.15 -19.01
CA SER A 385 -20.81 -17.48 -18.64
C SER A 385 -19.85 -18.39 -17.87
N LYS A 386 -20.37 -19.34 -17.08
CA LYS A 386 -19.57 -20.32 -16.30
C LYS A 386 -18.76 -21.29 -17.17
N GLN A 387 -19.02 -21.34 -18.47
CA GLN A 387 -18.23 -22.16 -19.40
C GLN A 387 -16.85 -21.54 -19.65
N PHE A 388 -16.71 -20.23 -19.50
CA PHE A 388 -15.49 -19.46 -19.73
C PHE A 388 -14.70 -19.33 -18.42
N SER A 389 -13.43 -19.71 -18.44
CA SER A 389 -12.55 -19.64 -17.27
C SER A 389 -11.11 -19.59 -17.72
N TRP A 390 -10.31 -18.75 -17.07
CA TRP A 390 -8.89 -18.62 -17.37
C TRP A 390 -8.14 -19.94 -17.21
N GLU A 391 -8.55 -20.80 -16.27
CA GLU A 391 -7.98 -22.13 -16.03
C GLU A 391 -8.10 -23.05 -17.25
N LYS A 392 -9.26 -23.10 -17.91
CA LYS A 392 -9.46 -23.90 -19.12
C LYS A 392 -8.63 -23.37 -20.29
N SER A 393 -8.58 -22.04 -20.45
CA SER A 393 -7.76 -21.40 -21.49
C SER A 393 -6.28 -21.68 -21.26
N ALA A 394 -5.79 -21.52 -20.03
CA ALA A 394 -4.43 -21.82 -19.63
C ALA A 394 -4.06 -23.30 -19.87
N GLN A 395 -4.95 -24.23 -19.49
CA GLN A 395 -4.73 -25.66 -19.72
C GLN A 395 -4.64 -25.96 -21.22
N SER A 396 -5.52 -25.36 -22.05
CA SER A 396 -5.50 -25.54 -23.50
C SER A 396 -4.20 -25.03 -24.12
N ILE A 397 -3.68 -23.90 -23.65
CA ILE A 397 -2.37 -23.37 -24.05
C ILE A 397 -1.24 -24.33 -23.65
N LEU A 398 -1.24 -24.82 -22.42
CA LEU A 398 -0.23 -25.76 -21.93
C LEU A 398 -0.23 -27.06 -22.72
N ASP A 399 -1.40 -27.65 -22.97
CA ASP A 399 -1.54 -28.88 -23.76
C ASP A 399 -1.04 -28.68 -25.20
N PHE A 400 -1.34 -27.53 -25.79
CA PHE A 400 -0.86 -27.17 -27.12
C PHE A 400 0.66 -26.97 -27.16
N MET A 401 1.22 -26.26 -26.19
CA MET A 401 2.66 -26.10 -26.04
C MET A 401 3.34 -27.46 -25.89
N GLN A 402 2.85 -28.33 -25.02
CA GLN A 402 3.39 -29.68 -24.81
C GLN A 402 3.32 -30.53 -26.08
N LYS A 403 2.19 -30.49 -26.80
CA LYS A 403 2.01 -31.23 -28.06
C LYS A 403 2.96 -30.75 -29.16
N LYS A 404 3.29 -29.46 -29.18
CA LYS A 404 4.16 -28.83 -30.18
C LYS A 404 5.62 -28.70 -29.74
N TYR A 405 5.92 -29.04 -28.50
CA TYR A 405 7.25 -28.93 -27.95
C TYR A 405 8.20 -29.87 -28.67
N ILE A 406 9.28 -29.31 -29.19
CA ILE A 406 10.38 -30.06 -29.79
C ILE A 406 11.54 -29.96 -28.80
N PRO A 407 11.97 -31.09 -28.17
CA PRO A 407 13.08 -31.07 -27.23
C PRO A 407 14.32 -30.43 -27.84
N SER A 408 14.86 -29.43 -27.16
CA SER A 408 16.14 -28.83 -27.50
C SER A 408 17.04 -28.83 -26.26
N THR A 409 18.33 -29.08 -26.45
CA THR A 409 19.31 -28.89 -25.40
C THR A 409 19.70 -27.42 -25.35
N ALA A 410 19.29 -26.75 -24.28
CA ALA A 410 19.73 -25.39 -24.04
C ALA A 410 21.26 -25.38 -23.84
N PRO A 411 22.00 -24.50 -24.55
CA PRO A 411 23.44 -24.44 -24.41
C PRO A 411 23.80 -23.92 -23.02
N THR A 412 24.66 -24.63 -22.28
CA THR A 412 25.31 -24.07 -21.09
C THR A 412 26.34 -23.07 -21.58
N ARG A 413 26.20 -21.80 -21.20
CA ARG A 413 27.10 -20.72 -21.64
C ARG A 413 27.61 -19.93 -20.45
N ASP A 414 28.86 -19.51 -20.55
CA ASP A 414 29.48 -18.63 -19.56
C ASP A 414 28.87 -17.21 -19.65
N LEU A 415 28.68 -16.57 -18.49
CA LEU A 415 28.04 -15.24 -18.43
C LEU A 415 28.92 -14.16 -19.06
N ASN A 416 30.24 -14.24 -18.92
CA ASN A 416 31.15 -13.27 -19.54
C ASN A 416 31.20 -13.46 -21.06
N GLU A 417 31.14 -14.71 -21.54
CA GLU A 417 30.99 -14.99 -22.97
C GLU A 417 29.71 -14.35 -23.53
N LEU A 418 28.56 -14.57 -22.88
CA LEU A 418 27.27 -13.99 -23.29
C LEU A 418 27.28 -12.44 -23.26
N GLN A 419 27.87 -11.84 -22.22
CA GLN A 419 28.01 -10.39 -22.13
C GLN A 419 28.85 -9.84 -23.28
N ASN A 420 29.98 -10.47 -23.56
CA ASN A 420 30.86 -10.09 -24.66
C ASN A 420 30.15 -10.23 -26.01
N GLU A 421 29.42 -11.31 -26.25
CA GLU A 421 28.60 -11.48 -27.46
C GLU A 421 27.57 -10.36 -27.62
N CYS A 422 26.89 -9.99 -26.53
CA CYS A 422 25.93 -8.89 -26.53
C CYS A 422 26.60 -7.56 -26.91
N ILE A 423 27.75 -7.24 -26.29
CA ILE A 423 28.51 -6.03 -26.61
C ILE A 423 28.95 -6.04 -28.08
N GLN A 424 29.43 -7.18 -28.59
CA GLN A 424 29.83 -7.29 -30.00
C GLN A 424 28.64 -7.15 -30.94
N ALA A 425 27.47 -7.72 -30.59
CA ALA A 425 26.26 -7.58 -31.37
C ALA A 425 25.76 -6.12 -31.41
N ILE A 426 25.83 -5.40 -30.29
CA ILE A 426 25.51 -3.96 -30.23
C ILE A 426 26.47 -3.16 -31.12
N LYS A 427 27.78 -3.43 -31.05
CA LYS A 427 28.78 -2.78 -31.91
C LYS A 427 28.52 -3.02 -33.40
N LYS A 428 28.11 -4.24 -33.77
CA LYS A 428 27.77 -4.60 -35.16
C LYS A 428 26.60 -3.81 -35.73
N LEU A 429 25.70 -3.28 -34.90
CA LEU A 429 24.63 -2.39 -35.35
C LEU A 429 25.16 -1.06 -35.92
N ARG A 430 26.41 -0.67 -35.63
CA ARG A 430 27.06 0.58 -36.08
C ARG A 430 26.26 1.86 -35.73
N ILE A 431 25.41 1.79 -34.69
CA ILE A 431 24.56 2.91 -34.24
C ILE A 431 25.09 3.59 -32.98
N THR A 432 26.04 2.99 -32.27
CA THR A 432 26.56 3.52 -30.99
C THR A 432 27.29 4.85 -31.13
N SER A 433 27.82 5.16 -32.32
CA SER A 433 28.42 6.46 -32.65
C SER A 433 27.41 7.61 -32.71
N HIS A 434 26.12 7.29 -32.86
CA HIS A 434 25.02 8.26 -32.93
C HIS A 434 24.32 8.47 -31.58
N LEU A 435 24.74 7.76 -30.53
CA LEU A 435 24.20 7.93 -29.18
C LEU A 435 24.87 9.12 -28.48
N SER A 436 24.10 9.88 -27.72
CA SER A 436 24.63 10.84 -26.75
C SER A 436 25.45 10.12 -25.67
N ASP A 437 26.32 10.84 -24.96
CA ASP A 437 27.10 10.24 -23.88
C ASP A 437 26.22 9.71 -22.74
N GLU A 438 25.13 10.42 -22.43
CA GLU A 438 24.09 9.93 -21.51
C GLU A 438 23.46 8.61 -21.98
N ALA A 439 23.15 8.48 -23.27
CA ALA A 439 22.59 7.23 -23.81
C ALA A 439 23.62 6.09 -23.79
N LYS A 440 24.91 6.37 -23.96
CA LYS A 440 25.98 5.37 -23.81
C LYS A 440 26.13 4.93 -22.35
N GLU A 441 25.99 5.84 -21.40
CA GLU A 441 26.00 5.51 -19.97
C GLU A 441 24.82 4.61 -19.59
N LYS A 442 23.60 4.99 -20.00
CA LYS A 442 22.39 4.18 -19.81
C LYS A 442 22.51 2.79 -20.45
N LEU A 443 23.09 2.72 -21.65
CA LEU A 443 23.35 1.44 -22.32
C LEU A 443 24.37 0.58 -21.55
N THR A 444 25.44 1.19 -21.06
CA THR A 444 26.46 0.51 -20.26
C THR A 444 25.82 -0.07 -18.99
N TYR A 445 25.01 0.73 -18.31
CA TYR A 445 24.24 0.30 -17.15
C TYR A 445 23.31 -0.89 -17.47
N ALA A 446 22.56 -0.81 -18.57
CA ALA A 446 21.66 -1.88 -19.00
C ALA A 446 22.41 -3.20 -19.27
N VAL A 447 23.56 -3.14 -19.94
CA VAL A 447 24.41 -4.32 -20.19
C VAL A 447 24.92 -4.90 -18.87
N ILE A 448 25.44 -4.08 -17.95
CA ILE A 448 25.93 -4.55 -16.65
C ILE A 448 24.81 -5.28 -15.89
N LYS A 449 23.63 -4.67 -15.80
CA LYS A 449 22.46 -5.23 -15.10
C LYS A 449 22.00 -6.56 -15.69
N ASN A 450 22.00 -6.70 -17.01
CA ASN A 450 21.52 -7.90 -17.69
C ASN A 450 22.39 -9.15 -17.47
N TYR A 451 23.71 -9.00 -17.26
CA TYR A 451 24.66 -10.12 -17.23
C TYR A 451 25.23 -10.47 -15.85
N ARG A 452 24.62 -10.01 -14.75
CA ARG A 452 25.10 -10.34 -13.41
C ARG A 452 24.94 -11.82 -13.04
N GLU A 453 25.86 -12.35 -12.23
CA GLU A 453 25.87 -13.73 -11.70
C GLU A 453 24.75 -13.98 -10.68
N THR A 454 24.27 -15.20 -10.54
CA THR A 454 23.29 -15.57 -9.49
C THR A 454 23.91 -15.55 -8.09
N ARG A 455 23.24 -14.94 -7.11
CA ARG A 455 23.64 -14.92 -5.69
C ARG A 455 22.46 -15.17 -4.76
N LYS A 456 22.73 -15.47 -3.48
CA LYS A 456 21.70 -15.51 -2.43
C LYS A 456 20.99 -14.15 -2.33
N PRO A 457 19.71 -14.11 -1.94
CA PRO A 457 19.05 -12.86 -1.57
C PRO A 457 19.82 -12.15 -0.45
N ARG A 458 19.84 -10.81 -0.49
CA ARG A 458 20.54 -9.99 0.49
C ARG A 458 19.58 -9.39 1.50
N ILE A 459 20.03 -9.31 2.75
CA ILE A 459 19.45 -8.41 3.75
C ILE A 459 20.41 -7.24 3.89
N TYR A 460 20.05 -6.09 3.32
CA TYR A 460 20.70 -4.81 3.58
C TYR A 460 20.23 -4.31 4.94
N TYR A 461 21.01 -4.60 5.97
CA TYR A 461 20.68 -4.26 7.35
C TYR A 461 21.19 -2.86 7.66
N ASP A 462 20.28 -1.93 7.86
CA ASP A 462 20.62 -0.52 8.03
C ASP A 462 21.17 -0.23 9.43
N ILE A 463 22.38 0.32 9.46
CA ILE A 463 23.06 0.80 10.67
C ILE A 463 23.53 2.25 10.52
N SER A 464 22.88 3.03 9.64
CA SER A 464 23.20 4.44 9.37
C SER A 464 23.31 5.26 10.66
N LYS A 465 22.36 5.07 11.58
CA LYS A 465 22.32 5.82 12.83
C LYS A 465 23.44 5.44 13.80
N MET A 466 23.72 4.15 13.95
CA MET A 466 24.81 3.65 14.78
C MET A 466 26.19 4.17 14.32
N MET A 467 26.38 4.47 13.04
CA MET A 467 27.63 5.00 12.51
C MET A 467 27.83 6.50 12.77
N THR A 468 26.76 7.23 13.07
CA THR A 468 26.81 8.69 13.22
C THR A 468 26.73 9.11 14.68
N VAL A 469 26.07 8.33 15.56
CA VAL A 469 25.92 8.68 16.98
C VAL A 469 25.91 7.45 17.89
N GLU A 470 26.73 7.46 18.95
CA GLU A 470 26.67 6.50 20.06
C GLU A 470 25.79 7.06 21.18
N PHE A 471 24.49 6.79 21.14
CA PHE A 471 23.58 7.23 22.21
C PHE A 471 23.53 6.26 23.39
N HIS A 472 24.08 5.05 23.26
CA HIS A 472 23.93 3.94 24.23
C HIS A 472 22.45 3.72 24.63
N THR A 473 21.53 3.85 23.67
CA THR A 473 20.08 3.71 23.91
C THR A 473 19.61 2.26 23.86
N GLY A 474 18.41 2.00 24.39
CA GLY A 474 17.75 0.71 24.27
C GLY A 474 17.52 0.28 22.81
N ILE A 475 17.23 1.23 21.91
CA ILE A 475 17.04 0.96 20.48
C ILE A 475 18.33 0.42 19.84
N GLN A 476 19.48 1.01 20.13
CA GLN A 476 20.77 0.54 19.60
C GLN A 476 21.10 -0.89 20.06
N ARG A 477 20.70 -1.25 21.29
CA ARG A 477 20.77 -2.64 21.78
C ARG A 477 19.89 -3.56 20.95
N VAL A 478 18.64 -3.16 20.66
CA VAL A 478 17.74 -3.95 19.79
C VAL A 478 18.37 -4.16 18.40
N THR A 479 18.83 -3.08 17.76
CA THR A 479 19.49 -3.14 16.44
C THR A 479 20.69 -4.07 16.45
N THR A 480 21.50 -4.05 17.51
CA THR A 480 22.67 -4.92 17.65
C THR A 480 22.28 -6.39 17.84
N GLU A 481 21.32 -6.66 18.73
CA GLU A 481 20.93 -8.02 19.08
C GLU A 481 20.22 -8.71 17.90
N ILE A 482 19.32 -8.02 17.19
CA ILE A 482 18.68 -8.56 15.99
C ILE A 482 19.73 -8.88 14.91
N PHE A 483 20.69 -7.97 14.66
CA PHE A 483 21.77 -8.23 13.70
C PHE A 483 22.58 -9.48 14.08
N ASN A 484 22.97 -9.61 15.35
CA ASN A 484 23.73 -10.76 15.84
C ASN A 484 22.97 -12.07 15.63
N GLN A 485 21.68 -12.11 15.96
CA GLN A 485 20.84 -13.29 15.74
C GLN A 485 20.66 -13.62 14.25
N LEU A 486 20.51 -12.60 13.39
CA LEU A 486 20.50 -12.78 11.93
C LEU A 486 21.81 -13.39 11.43
N ALA A 487 22.95 -12.83 11.83
CA ALA A 487 24.28 -13.27 11.41
C ALA A 487 24.60 -14.71 11.82
N VAL A 488 24.09 -15.14 12.99
CA VAL A 488 24.29 -16.51 13.48
C VAL A 488 23.32 -17.51 12.83
N HIS A 489 22.05 -17.13 12.63
CA HIS A 489 21.01 -18.11 12.30
C HIS A 489 20.50 -18.06 10.84
N TYR A 490 20.71 -16.97 10.10
CA TYR A 490 20.07 -16.75 8.78
C TYR A 490 21.04 -16.68 7.57
N THR A 491 22.36 -16.74 7.79
CA THR A 491 23.40 -16.69 6.72
C THR A 491 23.36 -17.87 5.73
N HIS A 492 22.74 -18.98 6.12
CA HIS A 492 22.50 -20.10 5.22
C HIS A 492 21.50 -19.74 4.09
N ARG A 493 20.57 -18.81 4.33
CA ARG A 493 19.54 -18.36 3.37
C ARG A 493 19.87 -17.01 2.74
N TYR A 494 20.34 -16.07 3.56
CA TYR A 494 20.60 -14.69 3.13
C TYR A 494 22.07 -14.35 3.19
N GLU A 495 22.47 -13.41 2.32
CA GLU A 495 23.69 -12.64 2.52
C GLU A 495 23.34 -11.37 3.32
N ILE A 496 23.78 -11.29 4.58
CA ILE A 496 23.44 -10.16 5.46
C ILE A 496 24.53 -9.09 5.33
N ILE A 497 24.21 -7.94 4.77
CA ILE A 497 25.14 -6.83 4.55
C ILE A 497 24.76 -5.67 5.47
N PRO A 498 25.62 -5.30 6.44
CA PRO A 498 25.43 -4.04 7.15
C PRO A 498 25.69 -2.87 6.19
N VAL A 499 24.70 -1.97 6.08
CA VAL A 499 24.77 -0.79 5.20
C VAL A 499 24.50 0.49 5.96
N LYS A 500 24.96 1.59 5.39
CA LYS A 500 24.49 2.94 5.74
C LYS A 500 24.05 3.66 4.47
N ILE A 501 23.19 4.65 4.61
CA ILE A 501 22.81 5.52 3.50
C ILE A 501 23.90 6.59 3.33
N SER A 502 24.32 6.83 2.08
CA SER A 502 25.33 7.83 1.76
C SER A 502 24.95 9.23 2.27
N GLU A 503 25.97 10.08 2.46
CA GLU A 503 25.75 11.45 2.96
C GLU A 503 24.80 12.25 2.05
N HIS A 504 24.89 12.05 0.73
CA HIS A 504 24.03 12.68 -0.25
C HIS A 504 22.63 12.04 -0.36
N GLY A 505 22.35 10.95 0.36
CA GLY A 505 21.02 10.33 0.39
C GLY A 505 20.60 9.55 -0.86
N ARG A 506 21.56 9.19 -1.72
CA ARG A 506 21.28 8.61 -3.05
C ARG A 506 21.49 7.12 -3.18
N TYR A 507 22.39 6.55 -2.39
CA TYR A 507 22.80 5.14 -2.52
C TYR A 507 23.26 4.56 -1.18
N LEU A 508 23.35 3.23 -1.13
CA LEU A 508 23.84 2.49 0.02
C LEU A 508 25.37 2.41 0.01
N GLU A 509 25.98 2.44 1.19
CA GLU A 509 27.41 2.17 1.43
C GLU A 509 27.56 1.00 2.40
N GLU A 510 28.49 0.08 2.13
CA GLU A 510 28.70 -1.11 2.96
C GLU A 510 29.56 -0.71 4.15
N VAL A 511 29.16 -1.14 5.35
CA VAL A 511 29.90 -0.86 6.57
C VAL A 511 30.81 -2.04 6.91
N LYS A 512 32.12 -1.89 6.65
CA LYS A 512 33.11 -2.96 6.85
C LYS A 512 33.59 -3.11 8.30
N ASN A 513 33.57 -2.02 9.07
CA ASN A 513 34.06 -1.96 10.45
C ASN A 513 32.97 -1.38 11.36
N ALA A 514 32.08 -2.23 11.86
CA ALA A 514 31.21 -1.89 12.99
C ALA A 514 31.60 -2.77 14.18
N ASN A 515 31.47 -2.24 15.41
CA ASN A 515 31.66 -2.98 16.67
C ASN A 515 30.52 -4.00 16.92
N LEU A 516 30.02 -4.65 15.86
CA LEU A 516 29.03 -5.72 15.89
C LEU A 516 29.77 -7.05 15.84
N VAL A 517 29.31 -8.03 16.64
CA VAL A 517 29.99 -9.32 16.81
C VAL A 517 30.16 -10.01 15.44
N ASN A 518 31.40 -10.39 15.11
CA ASN A 518 31.77 -11.30 14.01
C ASN A 518 31.43 -10.89 12.56
N ILE A 519 31.44 -9.60 12.18
CA ILE A 519 31.38 -9.23 10.74
C ILE A 519 32.52 -9.90 9.93
N GLN A 520 33.68 -10.13 10.57
CA GLN A 520 34.89 -10.56 9.89
C GLN A 520 35.03 -12.08 9.64
N LYS A 521 34.23 -12.96 10.27
CA LYS A 521 34.48 -14.41 10.16
C LYS A 521 33.99 -15.06 8.86
N HIS A 522 33.21 -14.37 8.03
CA HIS A 522 32.52 -15.00 6.88
C HIS A 522 32.55 -14.20 5.56
N ARG A 523 33.40 -13.18 5.38
CA ARG A 523 33.45 -12.40 4.14
C ARG A 523 34.85 -12.25 3.54
N ASN A 524 34.99 -12.66 2.27
CA ASN A 524 36.23 -12.57 1.48
C ASN A 524 36.15 -11.58 0.30
N GLN A 525 35.01 -10.92 0.02
CA GLN A 525 34.82 -10.01 -1.12
C GLN A 525 33.87 -8.84 -0.79
N ASP A 526 34.08 -7.69 -1.46
CA ASP A 526 33.23 -6.48 -1.35
C ASP A 526 31.88 -6.69 -2.04
N SER A 527 30.79 -6.19 -1.43
CA SER A 527 29.45 -6.31 -2.01
C SER A 527 29.20 -5.22 -3.05
N ASP A 528 28.82 -5.59 -4.29
CA ASP A 528 28.27 -4.61 -5.25
C ASP A 528 26.88 -4.15 -4.78
N LEU A 529 26.80 -2.96 -4.18
CA LEU A 529 25.54 -2.38 -3.67
C LEU A 529 24.66 -1.78 -4.77
N ASN A 530 25.18 -1.61 -5.98
CA ASN A 530 24.35 -1.33 -7.15
C ASN A 530 23.68 -2.62 -7.66
N ASP A 531 24.04 -3.77 -7.11
CA ASP A 531 23.42 -5.06 -7.35
C ASP A 531 22.29 -5.40 -6.39
N ILE A 532 21.24 -4.58 -6.46
CA ILE A 532 19.94 -4.82 -5.83
C ILE A 532 19.03 -5.58 -6.82
N ARG A 533 18.28 -6.55 -6.31
CA ARG A 533 17.44 -7.48 -7.09
C ARG A 533 16.10 -7.77 -6.41
N PRO A 534 15.10 -8.25 -7.16
CA PRO A 534 13.91 -8.86 -6.56
C PRO A 534 14.25 -9.97 -5.57
N GLY A 535 13.64 -9.92 -4.39
CA GLY A 535 13.89 -10.84 -3.29
C GLY A 535 14.92 -10.35 -2.27
N ASP A 536 15.67 -9.29 -2.57
CA ASP A 536 16.44 -8.60 -1.53
C ASP A 536 15.52 -7.84 -0.56
N LEU A 537 16.01 -7.67 0.67
CA LEU A 537 15.35 -6.96 1.74
C LEU A 537 16.25 -5.85 2.25
N TYR A 538 15.73 -4.63 2.33
CA TYR A 538 16.28 -3.57 3.15
C TYR A 538 15.51 -3.55 4.48
N LEU A 539 16.24 -3.74 5.59
CA LEU A 539 15.67 -3.81 6.94
C LEU A 539 16.32 -2.73 7.80
N SER A 540 15.52 -1.75 8.21
CA SER A 540 15.93 -0.74 9.18
C SER A 540 15.26 -1.03 10.52
N VAL A 541 16.08 -1.41 11.51
CA VAL A 541 15.63 -1.68 12.88
C VAL A 541 15.75 -0.45 13.76
N ASP A 542 16.68 0.46 13.43
CA ASP A 542 16.94 1.65 14.23
C ASP A 542 15.90 2.77 13.98
N LEU A 543 15.89 3.78 14.85
CA LEU A 543 15.12 5.01 14.66
C LEU A 543 16.02 6.09 14.06
N ASP A 544 15.88 6.34 12.75
CA ASP A 544 16.60 7.41 12.05
C ASP A 544 15.67 8.40 11.36
N HIS A 545 15.43 9.55 11.99
CA HIS A 545 14.65 10.63 11.38
C HIS A 545 15.26 11.18 10.09
N ALA A 546 16.56 11.00 9.85
CA ALA A 546 17.21 11.51 8.63
C ALA A 546 16.71 10.80 7.36
N VAL A 547 16.03 9.66 7.50
CA VAL A 547 15.33 8.95 6.41
C VAL A 547 14.44 9.90 5.60
N SER A 548 13.70 10.80 6.26
CA SER A 548 12.79 11.74 5.57
C SER A 548 13.50 12.77 4.68
N LEU A 549 14.81 12.94 4.86
CA LEU A 549 15.65 13.83 4.06
C LEU A 549 16.34 13.10 2.89
N LYS A 550 16.17 11.77 2.80
CA LYS A 550 16.88 10.91 1.84
C LYS A 550 15.94 9.97 1.05
N PRO A 551 14.81 10.45 0.48
CA PRO A 551 13.82 9.60 -0.19
C PRO A 551 14.37 8.86 -1.42
N GLU A 552 15.35 9.47 -2.11
CA GLU A 552 15.91 8.95 -3.37
C GLU A 552 16.49 7.53 -3.23
N ALA A 553 17.19 7.25 -2.13
CA ALA A 553 17.76 5.92 -1.88
C ALA A 553 16.69 4.82 -1.74
N PHE A 554 15.58 5.12 -1.05
CA PHE A 554 14.51 4.13 -0.83
C PHE A 554 13.66 3.92 -2.08
N ASP A 555 13.38 5.00 -2.82
CA ASP A 555 12.73 4.91 -4.13
C ASP A 555 13.55 4.05 -5.08
N PHE A 556 14.88 4.25 -5.11
CA PHE A 556 15.78 3.43 -5.90
C PHE A 556 15.71 1.95 -5.50
N LEU A 557 15.79 1.62 -4.20
CA LEU A 557 15.68 0.24 -3.70
C LEU A 557 14.38 -0.43 -4.17
N ARG A 558 13.24 0.24 -3.97
CA ARG A 558 11.91 -0.29 -4.35
C ARG A 558 11.78 -0.51 -5.86
N ARG A 559 12.29 0.41 -6.69
CA ARG A 559 12.27 0.28 -8.16
C ARG A 559 13.11 -0.89 -8.67
N GLN A 560 14.18 -1.25 -7.95
CA GLN A 560 14.98 -2.45 -8.26
C GLN A 560 14.34 -3.76 -7.75
N GLY A 561 13.16 -3.69 -7.13
CA GLY A 561 12.44 -4.85 -6.59
C GLY A 561 12.86 -5.26 -5.17
N CYS A 562 13.67 -4.46 -4.47
CA CYS A 562 14.02 -4.70 -3.08
C CYS A 562 12.83 -4.36 -2.17
N LYS A 563 12.48 -5.27 -1.26
CA LYS A 563 11.49 -4.98 -0.23
C LYS A 563 12.10 -4.05 0.81
N THR A 564 11.47 -2.92 1.11
CA THR A 564 11.91 -2.02 2.19
C THR A 564 11.03 -2.23 3.43
N HIS A 565 11.62 -2.54 4.58
CA HIS A 565 10.92 -2.77 5.85
C HIS A 565 11.55 -1.92 6.96
N PHE A 566 10.70 -1.29 7.77
CA PHE A 566 11.11 -0.45 8.89
C PHE A 566 10.50 -0.95 10.19
N VAL A 567 11.27 -0.94 11.27
CA VAL A 567 10.78 -1.23 12.61
C VAL A 567 10.35 0.07 13.29
N ILE A 568 9.18 0.05 13.92
CA ILE A 568 8.69 1.17 14.74
C ILE A 568 8.78 0.77 16.21
N HIS A 569 9.62 1.48 16.95
CA HIS A 569 9.76 1.30 18.40
C HIS A 569 8.63 1.98 19.16
N ASP A 570 8.33 3.23 18.80
CA ASP A 570 7.24 3.99 19.37
C ASP A 570 6.88 5.18 18.47
N LEU A 571 5.74 5.81 18.79
CA LEU A 571 5.29 7.08 18.20
C LEU A 571 5.08 8.14 19.30
N LEU A 572 5.80 8.01 20.42
CA LEU A 572 5.55 8.84 21.61
C LEU A 572 5.70 10.35 21.35
N PRO A 573 6.60 10.82 20.48
CA PRO A 573 6.65 12.25 20.16
C PRO A 573 5.40 12.76 19.43
N LEU A 574 4.66 11.89 18.74
CA LEU A 574 3.36 12.22 18.17
C LEU A 574 2.23 12.09 19.21
N ASP A 575 2.34 11.13 20.13
CA ASP A 575 1.33 10.86 21.17
C ASP A 575 1.34 11.91 22.30
N LEU A 576 2.53 12.30 22.76
CA LEU A 576 2.73 13.06 24.01
C LEU A 576 3.25 14.49 23.79
N GLY A 577 3.79 14.78 22.60
CA GLY A 577 4.15 16.12 22.17
C GLY A 577 5.22 16.85 23.01
N ASP A 578 5.19 18.18 22.95
CA ASP A 578 6.17 19.13 23.49
C ASP A 578 6.31 19.12 25.02
N ASN A 579 5.39 18.46 25.73
CA ASN A 579 5.44 18.40 27.19
C ASN A 579 6.56 17.46 27.67
N PHE A 580 6.91 16.49 26.84
CA PHE A 580 7.91 15.47 27.14
C PHE A 580 9.04 15.43 26.11
N PHE A 581 8.77 15.93 24.90
CA PHE A 581 9.70 15.96 23.79
C PHE A 581 9.96 17.40 23.35
N SER A 582 11.03 17.62 22.58
CA SER A 582 11.19 18.94 21.99
C SER A 582 10.20 19.12 20.85
N PRO A 583 9.79 20.36 20.60
CA PRO A 583 9.22 20.80 19.35
C PRO A 583 9.58 20.04 18.07
N ASP A 584 10.86 20.07 17.75
CA ASP A 584 11.37 19.51 16.52
C ASP A 584 11.23 17.97 16.48
N SER A 585 11.04 17.32 17.63
CA SER A 585 10.90 15.86 17.74
C SER A 585 9.59 15.35 17.14
N ALA A 586 8.47 16.04 17.36
CA ALA A 586 7.17 15.66 16.81
C ALA A 586 7.15 15.83 15.29
N ILE A 587 7.64 16.97 14.79
CA ILE A 587 7.77 17.26 13.37
C ILE A 587 8.70 16.24 12.69
N ALA A 588 9.86 15.95 13.30
CA ALA A 588 10.79 14.95 12.79
C ALA A 588 10.15 13.55 12.74
N HIS A 589 9.41 13.14 13.77
CA HIS A 589 8.70 11.85 13.79
C HIS A 589 7.61 11.76 12.71
N TYR A 590 6.85 12.83 12.49
CA TYR A 590 5.83 12.85 11.45
C TYR A 590 6.46 12.72 10.05
N ASN A 591 7.51 13.50 9.79
CA ASN A 591 8.22 13.45 8.51
C ASN A 591 8.86 12.08 8.27
N TRP A 592 9.42 11.48 9.32
CA TRP A 592 9.94 10.12 9.30
C TRP A 592 8.83 9.10 9.00
N LEU A 593 7.72 9.14 9.72
CA LEU A 593 6.57 8.24 9.51
C LEU A 593 6.02 8.37 8.08
N ASN A 594 5.87 9.61 7.58
CA ASN A 594 5.44 9.89 6.21
C ASN A 594 6.36 9.28 5.15
N GLU A 595 7.67 9.24 5.39
CA GLU A 595 8.61 8.63 4.45
C GLU A 595 8.58 7.09 4.52
N ILE A 596 8.62 6.51 5.73
CA ILE A 596 8.60 5.04 5.88
C ILE A 596 7.25 4.43 5.51
N ALA A 597 6.15 5.20 5.52
CA ALA A 597 4.83 4.77 5.04
C ALA A 597 4.80 4.40 3.54
N LYS A 598 5.82 4.80 2.76
CA LYS A 598 5.99 4.40 1.35
C LYS A 598 6.63 3.01 1.21
N SER A 599 7.05 2.39 2.31
CA SER A 599 7.72 1.10 2.33
C SER A 599 6.77 -0.07 2.08
N ASN A 600 7.29 -1.30 2.04
CA ASN A 600 6.46 -2.49 1.86
C ASN A 600 5.85 -2.98 3.19
N ALA A 601 6.53 -2.72 4.31
CA ALA A 601 6.01 -3.09 5.62
C ALA A 601 6.57 -2.21 6.75
N LEU A 602 5.71 -1.93 7.73
CA LEU A 602 6.10 -1.37 9.03
C LEU A 602 5.89 -2.46 10.08
N ILE A 603 6.92 -2.76 10.86
CA ILE A 603 6.88 -3.83 11.86
C ILE A 603 7.08 -3.23 13.23
N CYS A 604 6.07 -3.28 14.07
CA CYS A 604 6.09 -2.62 15.37
C CYS A 604 6.61 -3.56 16.46
N VAL A 605 7.26 -3.00 17.49
CA VAL A 605 7.78 -3.80 18.61
C VAL A 605 6.68 -4.30 19.57
N SER A 606 5.44 -3.89 19.35
CA SER A 606 4.25 -4.33 20.08
C SER A 606 3.00 -4.19 19.20
N GLN A 607 1.94 -4.91 19.55
CA GLN A 607 0.61 -4.74 18.97
C GLN A 607 0.06 -3.34 19.27
N SER A 608 0.32 -2.83 20.48
CA SER A 608 -0.08 -1.49 20.89
C SER A 608 0.53 -0.42 19.97
N VAL A 609 1.83 -0.49 19.68
CA VAL A 609 2.49 0.42 18.72
C VAL A 609 1.97 0.22 17.30
N MET A 610 1.66 -1.03 16.89
CA MET A 610 1.05 -1.30 15.58
C MET A 610 -0.31 -0.63 15.43
N GLN A 611 -1.14 -0.64 16.48
CA GLN A 611 -2.43 0.04 16.48
C GLN A 611 -2.26 1.56 16.39
N HIS A 612 -1.30 2.13 17.11
CA HIS A 612 -0.97 3.55 17.01
C HIS A 612 -0.47 3.92 15.61
N ALA A 613 0.43 3.12 15.03
CA ALA A 613 0.90 3.31 13.66
C ALA A 613 -0.26 3.25 12.65
N ASN A 614 -1.15 2.27 12.78
CA ASN A 614 -2.35 2.15 11.94
C ASN A 614 -3.23 3.41 12.00
N TYR A 615 -3.42 3.95 13.21
CA TYR A 615 -4.16 5.20 13.43
C TYR A 615 -3.48 6.38 12.73
N TYR A 616 -2.19 6.66 13.00
CA TYR A 616 -1.48 7.81 12.42
C TYR A 616 -1.27 7.72 10.90
N LEU A 617 -1.23 6.53 10.32
CA LEU A 617 -1.13 6.37 8.87
C LEU A 617 -2.32 6.99 8.12
N ASN A 618 -3.50 7.12 8.75
CA ASN A 618 -4.63 7.84 8.15
C ASN A 618 -4.36 9.35 7.99
N ALA A 619 -3.50 9.93 8.83
CA ALA A 619 -3.04 11.32 8.70
C ALA A 619 -1.97 11.50 7.60
N ILE A 620 -1.31 10.41 7.17
CA ILE A 620 -0.23 10.47 6.18
C ILE A 620 -0.82 10.57 4.77
N PRO A 621 -0.40 11.53 3.92
CA PRO A 621 -0.97 11.68 2.58
C PRO A 621 -0.53 10.58 1.61
N ASN A 622 0.76 10.20 1.64
CA ASN A 622 1.37 9.31 0.63
C ASN A 622 1.75 7.96 1.23
N VAL A 623 0.76 7.17 1.62
CA VAL A 623 0.95 5.79 2.08
C VAL A 623 0.96 4.84 0.89
N ASN A 624 1.87 3.86 0.90
CA ASN A 624 1.89 2.79 -0.09
C ASN A 624 0.58 1.99 -0.02
N SER A 625 -0.11 1.79 -1.16
CA SER A 625 -1.38 1.06 -1.22
C SER A 625 -1.28 -0.40 -0.79
N ASP A 626 -0.07 -0.97 -0.86
CA ASP A 626 0.21 -2.35 -0.52
C ASP A 626 0.96 -2.46 0.82
N LEU A 627 0.94 -1.40 1.63
CA LEU A 627 1.64 -1.36 2.91
C LEU A 627 1.09 -2.41 3.87
N LYS A 628 1.97 -3.14 4.53
CA LYS A 628 1.60 -4.12 5.56
C LYS A 628 2.08 -3.70 6.93
N LEU A 629 1.24 -3.90 7.95
CA LEU A 629 1.63 -3.71 9.35
C LEU A 629 1.77 -5.05 10.04
N GLY A 630 2.92 -5.22 10.68
CA GLY A 630 3.25 -6.40 11.47
C GLY A 630 3.68 -5.99 12.87
N TRP A 631 3.88 -6.99 13.72
CA TRP A 631 4.46 -6.78 15.04
C TRP A 631 5.32 -7.98 15.46
N PHE A 632 6.27 -7.72 16.33
CA PHE A 632 7.05 -8.73 17.04
C PHE A 632 7.41 -8.17 18.42
N HIS A 633 7.63 -9.03 19.42
CA HIS A 633 8.03 -8.56 20.74
C HIS A 633 9.54 -8.52 20.87
N LEU A 634 10.06 -7.55 21.62
CA LEU A 634 11.48 -7.50 21.94
C LEU A 634 11.86 -8.61 22.92
N GLY A 635 13.10 -9.07 22.80
CA GLY A 635 13.66 -10.08 23.69
C GLY A 635 14.54 -9.48 24.79
N ALA A 636 14.95 -10.33 25.74
CA ALA A 636 16.04 -10.06 26.65
C ALA A 636 16.85 -11.35 26.88
N ASN A 637 18.13 -11.23 27.25
CA ASN A 637 18.98 -12.38 27.57
C ASN A 637 19.76 -12.10 28.87
N PHE A 638 19.10 -12.08 30.03
CA PHE A 638 19.81 -12.00 31.30
C PHE A 638 20.24 -13.40 31.77
N SER A 639 21.55 -13.58 31.97
CA SER A 639 22.07 -14.81 32.57
C SER A 639 21.92 -14.74 34.09
N ASN A 640 21.21 -15.68 34.71
CA ASN A 640 21.13 -15.78 36.18
C ASN A 640 22.48 -16.13 36.85
N THR A 641 23.51 -16.43 36.05
CA THR A 641 24.81 -16.93 36.51
C THR A 641 25.74 -15.88 37.12
N SER A 642 25.52 -14.57 36.90
CA SER A 642 26.41 -13.50 37.38
C SER A 642 25.81 -12.59 38.46
N ALA A 643 24.59 -12.86 38.94
CA ALA A 643 23.83 -12.01 39.86
C ALA A 643 24.44 -11.84 41.28
N ASN A 644 25.66 -12.35 41.55
CA ASN A 644 26.35 -12.21 42.84
C ASN A 644 27.84 -11.86 42.67
N SER A 645 28.18 -11.00 41.71
CA SER A 645 29.56 -10.52 41.58
C SER A 645 29.99 -9.78 42.86
N ALA A 646 31.22 -10.04 43.34
CA ALA A 646 31.74 -9.36 44.54
C ALA A 646 31.79 -7.82 44.37
N SER A 647 31.94 -7.36 43.12
CA SER A 647 31.86 -5.94 42.76
C SER A 647 30.47 -5.35 43.00
N SER A 648 29.40 -6.02 42.56
CA SER A 648 28.02 -5.53 42.70
C SER A 648 27.58 -5.52 44.17
N ILE A 649 27.92 -6.57 44.94
CA ILE A 649 27.66 -6.63 46.38
C ILE A 649 28.32 -5.44 47.10
N LYS A 650 29.59 -5.16 46.80
CA LYS A 650 30.31 -4.03 47.40
C LYS A 650 29.70 -2.68 47.01
N LYS A 651 29.21 -2.56 45.78
CA LYS A 651 28.65 -1.32 45.23
C LYS A 651 27.30 -0.94 45.84
N PHE A 652 26.48 -1.93 46.17
CA PHE A 652 25.11 -1.74 46.66
C PHE A 652 24.93 -2.14 48.14
N LYS A 653 26.03 -2.22 48.90
CA LYS A 653 26.03 -2.64 50.31
C LYS A 653 25.20 -1.75 51.25
N ASP A 654 24.96 -0.50 50.86
CA ASP A 654 24.29 0.50 51.70
C ASP A 654 22.75 0.46 51.51
N ILE A 655 22.26 -0.41 50.62
CA ILE A 655 20.82 -0.66 50.41
C ILE A 655 20.37 -1.75 51.39
N ASP A 656 19.32 -1.46 52.16
CA ASP A 656 18.69 -2.43 53.05
C ASP A 656 17.73 -3.33 52.28
N PHE A 657 18.17 -4.56 52.02
CA PHE A 657 17.38 -5.59 51.33
C PHE A 657 16.54 -6.47 52.28
N GLU A 658 16.58 -6.24 53.59
CA GLU A 658 15.69 -6.93 54.56
C GLU A 658 14.28 -6.31 54.58
N HIS A 659 14.15 -5.07 54.10
CA HIS A 659 12.88 -4.38 53.88
C HIS A 659 12.56 -4.31 52.38
N PRO A 660 11.29 -3.99 51.98
CA PRO A 660 10.93 -3.90 50.58
C PRO A 660 11.81 -2.93 49.78
N VAL A 661 12.34 -3.37 48.64
CA VAL A 661 13.13 -2.55 47.72
C VAL A 661 12.42 -2.47 46.38
N PHE A 662 11.95 -1.28 46.02
CA PHE A 662 11.34 -1.02 44.73
C PHE A 662 12.36 -0.47 43.75
N PHE A 663 12.26 -0.91 42.50
CA PHE A 663 13.31 -0.68 41.51
C PHE A 663 12.75 -0.05 40.23
N MET A 664 13.37 1.02 39.73
CA MET A 664 13.08 1.62 38.44
C MET A 664 14.32 1.52 37.55
N VAL A 665 14.13 1.22 36.26
CA VAL A 665 15.23 1.07 35.30
C VAL A 665 15.02 1.93 34.06
N GLY A 666 16.07 2.62 33.65
CA GLY A 666 16.11 3.47 32.46
C GLY A 666 16.55 4.89 32.78
N SER A 667 16.89 5.66 31.74
CA SER A 667 17.27 7.07 31.91
C SER A 667 16.16 7.85 32.59
N VAL A 668 16.53 8.75 33.51
CA VAL A 668 15.57 9.63 34.19
C VAL A 668 15.00 10.60 33.18
N GLU A 669 13.71 10.52 32.90
CA GLU A 669 13.00 11.34 31.91
C GLU A 669 11.62 11.73 32.46
N PRO A 670 11.06 12.90 32.08
CA PRO A 670 9.77 13.38 32.60
C PRO A 670 8.62 12.39 32.36
N ARG A 671 8.57 11.72 31.20
CA ARG A 671 7.50 10.78 30.83
C ARG A 671 7.52 9.47 31.63
N LYS A 672 8.62 9.15 32.30
CA LYS A 672 8.83 7.86 32.97
C LYS A 672 8.31 7.82 34.41
N GLY A 673 7.65 8.87 34.87
CA GLY A 673 6.95 8.90 36.16
C GLY A 673 7.87 8.91 37.40
N HIS A 674 9.17 9.20 37.24
CA HIS A 674 10.11 9.21 38.37
C HIS A 674 9.71 10.19 39.47
N LEU A 675 9.21 11.38 39.09
CA LEU A 675 8.77 12.40 40.04
C LEU A 675 7.62 11.88 40.92
N GLU A 676 6.58 11.34 40.29
CA GLU A 676 5.41 10.80 40.96
C GLU A 676 5.76 9.64 41.91
N VAL A 677 6.67 8.76 41.49
CA VAL A 677 7.14 7.66 42.35
C VAL A 677 7.94 8.20 43.55
N ILE A 678 8.77 9.23 43.35
CA ILE A 678 9.50 9.87 44.45
C ILE A 678 8.54 10.59 45.41
N GLU A 679 7.52 11.27 44.90
CA GLU A 679 6.48 11.92 45.71
C GLU A 679 5.71 10.89 46.55
N ALA A 680 5.23 9.82 45.91
CA ALA A 680 4.56 8.72 46.61
C ALA A 680 5.45 8.11 47.70
N MET A 681 6.71 7.80 47.39
CA MET A 681 7.63 7.23 48.37
C MET A 681 7.99 8.21 49.50
N THR A 682 8.09 9.51 49.21
CA THR A 682 8.38 10.55 50.21
C THR A 682 7.27 10.63 51.25
N GLU A 683 6.01 10.63 50.81
CA GLU A 683 4.87 10.60 51.72
C GLU A 683 4.83 9.32 52.57
N LEU A 684 5.14 8.17 51.97
CA LEU A 684 5.26 6.91 52.72
C LEU A 684 6.38 6.96 53.76
N TRP A 685 7.54 7.52 53.42
CA TRP A 685 8.67 7.66 54.34
C TRP A 685 8.38 8.63 55.49
N ASP A 686 7.72 9.75 55.20
CA ASP A 686 7.27 10.72 56.22
C ASP A 686 6.29 10.05 57.22
N ASN A 687 5.51 9.07 56.75
CA ASN A 687 4.62 8.23 57.56
C ASN A 687 5.28 6.96 58.15
N GLY A 688 6.62 6.86 58.09
CA GLY A 688 7.39 5.82 58.78
C GLY A 688 7.63 4.53 58.00
N TYR A 689 7.27 4.46 56.71
CA TYR A 689 7.50 3.30 55.87
C TYR A 689 9.00 2.93 55.77
N LYS A 690 9.29 1.63 55.77
CA LYS A 690 10.68 1.12 55.83
C LYS A 690 11.28 0.72 54.48
N GLY A 691 10.49 0.67 53.40
CA GLY A 691 11.00 0.30 52.09
C GLY A 691 11.93 1.35 51.47
N SER A 692 12.71 0.93 50.46
CA SER A 692 13.64 1.76 49.70
C SER A 692 13.26 1.85 48.22
N LEU A 693 13.64 2.94 47.56
CA LEU A 693 13.53 3.14 46.11
C LEU A 693 14.92 3.21 45.48
N VAL A 694 15.15 2.41 44.46
CA VAL A 694 16.37 2.42 43.63
C VAL A 694 16.01 2.81 42.21
N ILE A 695 16.66 3.83 41.68
CA ILE A 695 16.52 4.27 40.28
C ILE A 695 17.84 3.94 39.56
N ALA A 696 17.86 2.96 38.67
CA ALA A 696 19.04 2.62 37.87
C ALA A 696 18.96 3.23 36.47
N GLY A 697 19.78 4.25 36.22
CA GLY A 697 19.88 4.86 34.90
C GLY A 697 20.54 6.23 34.93
N ALA A 698 21.05 6.64 33.78
CA ALA A 698 21.69 7.95 33.62
C ALA A 698 20.65 9.09 33.62
N ARG A 699 21.14 10.32 33.72
CA ARG A 699 20.33 11.52 33.50
C ARG A 699 19.88 11.57 32.02
N GLY A 700 18.58 11.52 31.76
CA GLY A 700 17.98 11.79 30.44
C GLY A 700 17.76 13.29 30.17
N TRP A 701 16.91 13.61 29.19
CA TRP A 701 16.59 15.00 28.80
C TRP A 701 15.53 15.63 29.72
N ASN A 702 15.54 16.98 29.80
CA ASN A 702 14.53 17.83 30.44
C ASN A 702 14.09 17.40 31.86
N ASN A 703 15.01 16.93 32.71
CA ASN A 703 14.71 16.25 33.98
C ASN A 703 15.29 16.94 35.22
N GLU A 704 15.66 18.21 35.12
CA GLU A 704 16.39 18.95 36.17
C GLU A 704 15.72 18.86 37.52
N LEU A 705 14.40 19.03 37.56
CA LEU A 705 13.60 18.96 38.78
C LEU A 705 13.73 17.59 39.48
N VAL A 706 13.66 16.49 38.74
CA VAL A 706 13.77 15.14 39.32
C VAL A 706 15.17 14.92 39.91
N VAL A 707 16.19 15.41 39.20
CA VAL A 707 17.59 15.35 39.65
C VAL A 707 17.81 16.20 40.91
N GLU A 708 17.24 17.40 40.94
CA GLU A 708 17.32 18.30 42.10
C GLU A 708 16.61 17.70 43.31
N ILE A 709 15.39 17.19 43.15
CA ILE A 709 14.63 16.51 44.22
C ILE A 709 15.40 15.30 44.74
N THR A 710 15.92 14.46 43.85
CA THR A 710 16.72 13.29 44.24
C THR A 710 17.95 13.72 45.04
N ASN A 711 18.60 14.82 44.65
CA ASN A 711 19.81 15.31 45.32
C ASN A 711 19.55 16.04 46.65
N ALA A 712 18.44 16.77 46.75
CA ALA A 712 18.06 17.54 47.92
C ALA A 712 17.24 16.74 48.94
N SER A 713 16.72 15.57 48.56
CA SER A 713 15.90 14.72 49.42
C SER A 713 16.63 14.33 50.72
N GLN A 714 15.96 14.50 51.86
CA GLN A 714 16.45 14.06 53.17
C GLN A 714 16.62 12.53 53.28
N TYR A 715 16.02 11.79 52.33
CA TYR A 715 16.05 10.33 52.23
C TYR A 715 17.14 9.80 51.31
N LYS A 716 17.88 10.68 50.63
CA LYS A 716 19.01 10.32 49.77
C LYS A 716 20.05 9.50 50.55
N ASP A 717 20.55 8.44 49.91
CA ASP A 717 21.54 7.50 50.43
C ASP A 717 21.11 6.78 51.73
N LYS A 718 19.83 6.90 52.12
CA LYS A 718 19.21 6.19 53.26
C LYS A 718 18.06 5.28 52.81
N ARG A 719 17.21 5.80 51.92
CA ARG A 719 16.04 5.10 51.34
C ARG A 719 15.86 5.36 49.85
N LEU A 720 16.41 6.46 49.34
CA LEU A 720 16.42 6.80 47.92
C LEU A 720 17.83 6.67 47.34
N PHE A 721 18.01 5.80 46.35
CA PHE A 721 19.29 5.52 45.72
C PHE A 721 19.20 5.73 44.19
N TRP A 722 20.17 6.43 43.61
CA TRP A 722 20.23 6.69 42.16
C TRP A 722 21.60 6.34 41.55
N PRO A 723 21.93 5.05 41.39
CA PRO A 723 23.14 4.64 40.69
C PRO A 723 23.06 4.96 39.18
N GLN A 724 23.90 5.88 38.72
CA GLN A 724 23.88 6.33 37.31
C GLN A 724 24.64 5.42 36.33
N LYS A 725 25.70 4.74 36.80
CA LYS A 725 26.51 3.83 35.98
C LYS A 725 26.27 2.42 36.46
N VAL A 726 25.41 1.67 35.78
CA VAL A 726 25.01 0.32 36.15
C VAL A 726 25.37 -0.60 34.99
N SER A 727 26.18 -1.63 35.24
CA SER A 727 26.47 -2.66 34.23
C SER A 727 25.33 -3.70 34.16
N ASP A 728 25.35 -4.56 33.15
CA ASP A 728 24.38 -5.66 33.06
C ASP A 728 24.44 -6.59 34.29
N ASP A 729 25.64 -6.84 34.83
CA ASP A 729 25.82 -7.62 36.08
C ASP A 729 25.23 -6.89 37.31
N ASP A 730 25.37 -5.56 37.37
CA ASP A 730 24.77 -4.76 38.44
C ASP A 730 23.25 -4.74 38.34
N LEU A 731 22.68 -4.65 37.12
CA LEU A 731 21.24 -4.75 36.88
C LEU A 731 20.72 -6.13 37.31
N ALA A 732 21.39 -7.21 36.91
CA ALA A 732 21.04 -8.57 37.32
C ALA A 732 21.05 -8.74 38.85
N TYR A 733 22.07 -8.18 39.52
CA TYR A 733 22.12 -8.16 40.99
C TYR A 733 20.92 -7.42 41.58
N LEU A 734 20.63 -6.20 41.12
CA LEU A 734 19.52 -5.39 41.63
C LEU A 734 18.16 -6.04 41.37
N TYR A 735 17.91 -6.61 40.19
CA TYR A 735 16.69 -7.38 39.91
C TYR A 735 16.55 -8.57 40.87
N SER A 736 17.64 -9.32 41.12
CA SER A 736 17.59 -10.49 42.00
C SER A 736 17.29 -10.16 43.47
N LYS A 737 17.65 -8.95 43.93
CA LYS A 737 17.51 -8.52 45.32
C LYS A 737 16.26 -7.67 45.56
N SER A 738 15.70 -7.05 44.53
CA SER A 738 14.55 -6.17 44.66
C SER A 738 13.25 -6.94 44.94
N THR A 739 12.27 -6.21 45.46
CA THR A 739 10.91 -6.70 45.74
C THR A 739 10.04 -6.66 44.49
N ALA A 740 10.01 -5.51 43.80
CA ALA A 740 9.32 -5.35 42.53
C ALA A 740 10.00 -4.27 41.66
N LEU A 741 9.84 -4.41 40.34
CA LEU A 741 10.07 -3.32 39.39
C LEU A 741 8.85 -2.38 39.39
N ILE A 742 9.07 -1.07 39.41
CA ILE A 742 8.05 -0.06 39.13
C ILE A 742 8.26 0.46 37.70
N ALA A 743 7.28 0.22 36.84
CA ALA A 743 7.19 0.76 35.49
C ALA A 743 6.11 1.87 35.44
N ALA A 744 6.51 3.09 35.80
CA ALA A 744 5.59 4.23 35.98
C ALA A 744 5.38 5.10 34.72
N SER A 745 5.90 4.68 33.56
CA SER A 745 5.84 5.47 32.32
C SER A 745 4.41 5.81 31.91
N LEU A 746 4.22 7.06 31.45
CA LEU A 746 2.95 7.55 30.89
C LEU A 746 2.71 7.06 29.47
N GLY A 747 3.78 6.77 28.74
CA GLY A 747 3.75 6.12 27.42
C GLY A 747 5.06 5.39 27.18
N GLU A 748 4.99 4.25 26.49
CA GLU A 748 6.13 3.40 26.18
C GLU A 748 5.90 2.60 24.88
N GLY A 749 6.96 2.29 24.15
CA GLY A 749 6.86 1.45 22.95
C GLY A 749 6.74 -0.05 23.24
N PHE A 750 7.46 -0.51 24.27
CA PHE A 750 7.46 -1.91 24.71
C PHE A 750 7.72 -2.04 26.22
N GLY A 751 8.78 -1.41 26.73
CA GLY A 751 9.15 -1.50 28.14
C GLY A 751 10.09 -2.69 28.42
N LEU A 752 11.26 -2.70 27.77
CA LEU A 752 12.29 -3.73 27.97
C LEU A 752 12.54 -4.10 29.45
N PRO A 753 12.66 -3.16 30.41
CA PRO A 753 12.85 -3.49 31.82
C PRO A 753 11.82 -4.44 32.42
N ILE A 754 10.57 -4.41 31.94
CA ILE A 754 9.51 -5.31 32.39
C ILE A 754 9.85 -6.76 32.06
N ILE A 755 10.30 -7.01 30.83
CA ILE A 755 10.71 -8.34 30.38
C ILE A 755 11.97 -8.80 31.14
N GLU A 756 12.92 -7.90 31.40
CA GLU A 756 14.11 -8.19 32.19
C GLU A 756 13.75 -8.58 33.63
N ALA A 757 12.84 -7.85 34.26
CA ALA A 757 12.28 -8.17 35.58
C ALA A 757 11.60 -9.54 35.59
N MET A 758 10.76 -9.83 34.58
CA MET A 758 10.09 -11.13 34.46
C MET A 758 11.09 -12.28 34.31
N GLN A 759 12.20 -12.10 33.59
CA GLN A 759 13.28 -13.09 33.48
C GLN A 759 13.98 -13.39 34.81
N HIS A 760 14.03 -12.42 35.71
CA HIS A 760 14.58 -12.55 37.06
C HIS A 760 13.55 -12.96 38.11
N ASN A 761 12.32 -13.33 37.71
CA ASN A 761 11.27 -13.78 38.62
C ASN A 761 10.92 -12.73 39.69
N ILE A 762 11.01 -11.45 39.34
CA ILE A 762 10.62 -10.33 40.20
C ILE A 762 9.27 -9.77 39.74
N GLY A 763 8.43 -9.37 40.71
CA GLY A 763 7.11 -8.79 40.43
C GLY A 763 7.21 -7.44 39.74
N VAL A 764 6.16 -7.06 39.02
CA VAL A 764 6.07 -5.78 38.29
C VAL A 764 4.86 -5.00 38.79
N ILE A 765 5.08 -3.75 39.17
CA ILE A 765 4.07 -2.72 39.42
C ILE A 765 4.11 -1.78 38.22
N ALA A 766 3.05 -1.73 37.43
CA ALA A 766 3.04 -1.01 36.16
C ALA A 766 1.91 0.03 36.11
N ARG A 767 2.13 1.13 35.40
CA ARG A 767 1.05 2.03 35.00
C ARG A 767 0.01 1.24 34.20
N ASP A 768 -1.27 1.55 34.41
CA ASP A 768 -2.35 0.98 33.60
C ASP A 768 -2.39 1.55 32.16
N ILE A 769 -1.45 1.12 31.31
CA ILE A 769 -1.37 1.45 29.88
C ILE A 769 -1.42 0.20 28.99
N PRO A 770 -1.92 0.29 27.74
CA PRO A 770 -2.13 -0.87 26.86
C PRO A 770 -0.89 -1.74 26.65
N VAL A 771 0.26 -1.13 26.37
CA VAL A 771 1.51 -1.86 26.10
C VAL A 771 2.00 -2.65 27.30
N PHE A 772 1.83 -2.15 28.53
CA PHE A 772 2.25 -2.90 29.73
C PHE A 772 1.31 -4.08 30.00
N LYS A 773 0.02 -3.95 29.71
CA LYS A 773 -0.91 -5.09 29.72
C LYS A 773 -0.55 -6.14 28.69
N GLU A 774 -0.17 -5.71 27.49
CA GLU A 774 0.28 -6.59 26.42
C GLU A 774 1.54 -7.37 26.82
N VAL A 775 2.60 -6.65 27.23
CA VAL A 775 3.92 -7.23 27.50
C VAL A 775 3.92 -8.13 28.75
N THR A 776 3.13 -7.79 29.76
CA THR A 776 3.00 -8.63 30.97
C THR A 776 1.91 -9.68 30.84
N HIS A 777 1.16 -9.72 29.73
CA HIS A 777 -0.04 -10.54 29.58
C HIS A 777 -1.05 -10.35 30.72
N GLY A 778 -1.15 -9.13 31.25
CA GLY A 778 -2.08 -8.77 32.33
C GLY A 778 -1.67 -9.23 33.72
N THR A 779 -0.47 -9.79 33.93
CA THR A 779 -0.09 -10.39 35.22
C THR A 779 0.59 -9.43 36.21
N ALA A 780 0.88 -8.19 35.81
CA ALA A 780 1.43 -7.17 36.71
C ALA A 780 0.37 -6.58 37.66
N THR A 781 0.82 -5.90 38.71
CA THR A 781 -0.03 -5.06 39.55
C THR A 781 -0.14 -3.67 38.92
N TYR A 782 -1.36 -3.17 38.71
CA TYR A 782 -1.58 -1.91 37.99
C TYR A 782 -2.00 -0.75 38.88
N PHE A 783 -1.59 0.46 38.52
CA PHE A 783 -2.03 1.70 39.14
C PHE A 783 -2.31 2.79 38.10
N LYS A 784 -3.24 3.71 38.43
CA LYS A 784 -3.59 4.88 37.60
C LYS A 784 -3.14 6.20 38.24
N THR A 785 -3.31 6.34 39.55
CA THR A 785 -3.02 7.58 40.29
C THR A 785 -1.91 7.38 41.32
N THR A 786 -1.34 8.49 41.80
CA THR A 786 -0.33 8.49 42.86
C THR A 786 -0.85 7.83 44.15
N GLU A 787 -2.11 8.06 44.51
CA GLU A 787 -2.71 7.47 45.70
C GLU A 787 -2.83 5.95 45.57
N GLN A 788 -3.28 5.46 44.40
CA GLN A 788 -3.29 4.03 44.12
C GLN A 788 -1.89 3.42 44.15
N LEU A 789 -0.89 4.15 43.64
CA LEU A 789 0.50 3.71 43.74
C LEU A 789 0.92 3.56 45.21
N GLN A 790 0.62 4.53 46.07
CA GLN A 790 0.93 4.46 47.50
C GLN A 790 0.27 3.25 48.18
N GLU A 791 -1.02 3.02 47.93
CA GLU A 791 -1.76 1.87 48.44
C GLU A 791 -1.14 0.54 48.01
N VAL A 792 -0.75 0.45 46.73
CA VAL A 792 -0.05 -0.72 46.18
C VAL A 792 1.30 -0.90 46.87
N LEU A 793 2.12 0.14 47.00
CA LEU A 793 3.46 0.05 47.62
C LEU A 793 3.39 -0.33 49.11
N LEU A 794 2.36 0.13 49.84
CA LEU A 794 2.16 -0.20 51.24
C LEU A 794 1.76 -1.66 51.45
N SER A 795 0.95 -2.21 50.55
CA SER A 795 0.38 -3.55 50.64
C SER A 795 1.11 -4.60 49.79
N TYR A 796 2.17 -4.21 49.08
CA TYR A 796 2.86 -5.10 48.14
C TYR A 796 3.61 -6.23 48.86
N GLU A 797 3.12 -7.46 48.69
CA GLU A 797 3.83 -8.67 49.11
C GLU A 797 4.59 -9.27 47.93
N LYS A 798 5.87 -9.60 48.14
CA LYS A 798 6.68 -10.26 47.11
C LYS A 798 6.05 -11.62 46.77
N PRO A 799 5.70 -11.90 45.50
CA PRO A 799 5.12 -13.18 45.14
C PRO A 799 6.08 -14.33 45.44
N THR A 800 5.56 -15.45 45.98
CA THR A 800 6.35 -16.64 46.35
C THR A 800 6.84 -17.44 45.15
N GLU A 801 6.07 -17.46 44.05
CA GLU A 801 6.47 -17.91 42.72
C GLU A 801 5.86 -16.98 41.67
N VAL A 802 6.70 -16.36 40.83
CA VAL A 802 6.25 -15.60 39.65
C VAL A 802 6.37 -16.56 38.45
N THR A 803 5.38 -17.45 38.26
CA THR A 803 5.34 -18.33 37.07
C THR A 803 5.04 -17.52 35.80
N VAL A 804 6.02 -16.75 35.34
CA VAL A 804 5.92 -15.99 34.11
C VAL A 804 6.76 -16.70 33.06
N THR A 805 6.10 -17.53 32.26
CA THR A 805 6.69 -18.18 31.07
C THR A 805 6.58 -17.31 29.81
N ALA A 806 6.03 -16.11 29.94
CA ALA A 806 5.61 -15.26 28.83
C ALA A 806 6.62 -14.14 28.56
N PHE A 807 7.90 -14.48 28.45
CA PHE A 807 8.94 -13.57 27.98
C PHE A 807 9.70 -14.20 26.80
N GLN A 808 10.37 -13.38 25.98
CA GLN A 808 11.13 -13.84 24.83
C GLN A 808 12.64 -13.59 25.00
N SER A 809 13.44 -14.52 24.49
CA SER A 809 14.88 -14.31 24.23
C SER A 809 15.09 -13.49 22.94
N TRP A 810 16.26 -12.87 22.77
CA TRP A 810 16.58 -12.19 21.50
C TRP A 810 16.51 -13.11 20.28
N LYS A 811 16.83 -14.40 20.47
CA LYS A 811 16.68 -15.42 19.43
C LYS A 811 15.22 -15.60 19.03
N GLN A 812 14.31 -15.75 20.01
CA GLN A 812 12.87 -15.90 19.75
C GLN A 812 12.28 -14.64 19.12
N SER A 813 12.67 -13.46 19.61
CA SER A 813 12.29 -12.17 19.06
C SER A 813 12.68 -12.04 17.57
N THR A 814 13.93 -12.38 17.23
CA THR A 814 14.40 -12.36 15.83
C THR A 814 13.71 -13.43 14.98
N GLN A 815 13.40 -14.60 15.54
CA GLN A 815 12.61 -15.62 14.86
C GLN A 815 11.18 -15.17 14.57
N GLN A 816 10.55 -14.46 15.50
CA GLN A 816 9.22 -13.88 15.29
C GLN A 816 9.26 -12.82 14.18
N LEU A 817 10.22 -11.89 14.24
CA LEU A 817 10.42 -10.87 13.20
C LEU A 817 10.58 -11.51 11.81
N MET A 818 11.49 -12.47 11.68
CA MET A 818 11.72 -13.13 10.39
C MET A 818 10.54 -14.01 9.96
N SER A 819 9.78 -14.60 10.89
CA SER A 819 8.53 -15.30 10.53
C SER A 819 7.50 -14.36 9.92
N VAL A 820 7.33 -13.15 10.48
CA VAL A 820 6.46 -12.12 9.91
C VAL A 820 6.87 -11.81 8.47
N ILE A 821 8.18 -11.65 8.22
CA ILE A 821 8.74 -11.27 6.92
C ILE A 821 8.70 -12.43 5.91
N GLU A 822 9.28 -13.59 6.24
CA GLU A 822 9.43 -14.74 5.33
C GLU A 822 8.07 -15.38 5.00
N ASN A 823 7.17 -15.47 5.98
CA ASN A 823 5.87 -16.12 5.82
C ASN A 823 4.74 -15.13 5.47
N ASN A 824 5.06 -13.84 5.27
CA ASN A 824 4.10 -12.79 4.97
C ASN A 824 2.94 -12.73 6.00
N GLN A 825 3.25 -12.90 7.28
CA GLN A 825 2.29 -12.94 8.40
C GLN A 825 2.02 -11.55 8.97
N TYR A 826 1.43 -10.68 8.17
CA TYR A 826 1.05 -9.33 8.58
C TYR A 826 -0.44 -9.30 8.99
N PRO A 827 -0.78 -8.92 10.23
CA PRO A 827 -2.18 -8.85 10.66
C PRO A 827 -3.02 -7.79 9.93
N ILE A 828 -2.37 -6.73 9.44
CA ILE A 828 -3.05 -5.63 8.75
C ILE A 828 -2.39 -5.44 7.38
N GLU A 829 -3.18 -5.60 6.31
CA GLU A 829 -2.89 -5.00 5.02
C GLU A 829 -3.55 -3.62 5.03
N TRP A 830 -2.73 -2.57 5.06
CA TRP A 830 -3.21 -1.23 5.37
C TRP A 830 -4.05 -0.68 4.22
N GLN A 831 -5.21 -0.15 4.57
CA GLN A 831 -6.07 0.62 3.68
C GLN A 831 -6.47 1.89 4.40
N ARG A 832 -6.59 2.99 3.66
CA ARG A 832 -7.04 4.26 4.24
C ARG A 832 -8.47 4.09 4.74
N ASP A 833 -8.70 4.48 5.99
CA ASP A 833 -10.05 4.61 6.52
C ASP A 833 -10.70 5.84 5.86
N GLU A 834 -11.66 5.61 4.96
CA GLU A 834 -12.35 6.70 4.26
C GLU A 834 -13.25 7.51 5.20
N LYS A 835 -13.61 6.98 6.38
CA LYS A 835 -14.50 7.62 7.35
C LYS A 835 -13.76 8.49 8.36
N LEU A 836 -12.49 8.22 8.63
CA LEU A 836 -11.69 8.94 9.61
C LEU A 836 -10.66 9.84 8.94
N ARG A 837 -10.71 11.13 9.25
CA ARG A 837 -9.69 12.09 8.81
C ARG A 837 -9.07 12.77 10.02
N ILE A 838 -7.77 12.62 10.17
CA ILE A 838 -7.00 13.21 11.25
C ILE A 838 -6.16 14.35 10.67
N PHE A 839 -6.23 15.51 11.31
CA PHE A 839 -5.50 16.71 10.94
C PHE A 839 -4.62 17.18 12.11
N PRO A 840 -3.35 16.74 12.16
CA PRO A 840 -2.43 17.21 13.18
C PRO A 840 -2.14 18.71 13.01
N LEU A 841 -2.32 19.49 14.07
CA LEU A 841 -2.28 20.95 13.98
C LEU A 841 -0.88 21.53 13.89
N TYR A 842 0.17 20.75 14.15
CA TYR A 842 1.54 21.17 13.89
C TYR A 842 1.91 21.24 12.42
N THR A 843 1.16 20.56 11.56
CA THR A 843 1.37 20.67 10.12
C THR A 843 1.12 22.13 9.71
N GLY A 844 1.92 22.66 8.77
CA GLY A 844 1.76 24.02 8.23
C GLY A 844 0.49 24.23 7.39
N ARG A 845 -0.53 23.39 7.61
CA ARG A 845 -1.82 23.36 6.90
C ARG A 845 -2.82 24.37 7.47
N PHE A 846 -2.69 24.73 8.75
CA PHE A 846 -3.62 25.63 9.44
C PHE A 846 -2.97 26.97 9.77
N ASP A 847 -3.77 28.01 9.91
CA ASP A 847 -3.35 29.36 10.29
C ASP A 847 -4.02 29.78 11.61
N SER A 848 -3.53 30.87 12.20
CA SER A 848 -3.99 31.39 13.48
C SER A 848 -3.77 32.90 13.55
N THR A 849 -4.74 33.64 14.10
CA THR A 849 -4.62 35.07 14.45
C THR A 849 -4.51 35.27 15.97
N ALA A 850 -5.06 34.35 16.76
CA ALA A 850 -5.18 34.43 18.23
C ALA A 850 -4.38 33.33 18.96
N GLY A 851 -3.38 32.77 18.29
CA GLY A 851 -2.60 31.67 18.83
C GLY A 851 -1.19 31.62 18.30
N LEU A 852 -0.29 31.17 19.16
CA LEU A 852 1.10 30.91 18.87
C LEU A 852 1.23 29.44 18.49
N ARG A 853 1.63 29.22 17.23
CA ARG A 853 2.02 27.89 16.78
C ARG A 853 3.23 27.43 17.57
N LYS A 854 3.03 26.34 18.29
CA LYS A 854 4.12 25.50 18.73
C LYS A 854 4.20 24.31 17.76
N SER A 855 5.36 23.73 17.71
CA SER A 855 5.76 22.54 16.97
C SER A 855 4.85 21.33 16.98
N ASP A 856 4.00 21.13 17.99
CA ASP A 856 3.08 19.99 18.06
C ASP A 856 1.60 20.45 18.21
N ARG A 857 1.36 21.75 18.39
CA ARG A 857 0.05 22.32 18.79
C ARG A 857 -0.08 23.80 18.43
N ILE A 858 -1.29 24.35 18.52
CA ILE A 858 -1.51 25.79 18.52
C ILE A 858 -2.01 26.19 19.90
N CYS A 859 -1.24 27.02 20.60
CA CYS A 859 -1.61 27.57 21.91
C CYS A 859 -2.28 28.92 21.71
N SER A 860 -3.29 29.22 22.52
CA SER A 860 -3.88 30.55 22.59
C SER A 860 -2.89 31.54 23.21
N ASN A 861 -3.03 32.83 22.91
CA ASN A 861 -2.06 33.86 23.29
C ASN A 861 -2.68 35.02 24.09
N ASN A 862 -3.82 34.79 24.75
CA ASN A 862 -4.61 35.81 25.45
C ASN A 862 -5.06 36.98 24.56
N THR A 863 -5.28 36.73 23.27
CA THR A 863 -5.97 37.69 22.38
C THR A 863 -7.21 37.02 21.81
N ALA A 864 -8.26 37.81 21.57
CA ALA A 864 -9.47 37.31 20.92
C ALA A 864 -9.25 37.13 19.41
N GLY A 865 -9.88 36.10 18.83
CA GLY A 865 -9.87 35.85 17.39
C GLY A 865 -9.79 34.37 17.03
N LEU A 866 -9.37 34.07 15.81
CA LEU A 866 -9.24 32.70 15.30
C LEU A 866 -7.99 32.04 15.85
N LEU A 867 -8.18 31.13 16.80
CA LEU A 867 -7.12 30.23 17.26
C LEU A 867 -6.75 29.22 16.18
N LEU A 868 -7.73 28.84 15.35
CA LEU A 868 -7.54 27.91 14.24
C LEU A 868 -8.41 28.31 13.05
N TRP A 869 -7.82 28.34 11.85
CA TRP A 869 -8.53 28.43 10.57
C TRP A 869 -7.69 27.86 9.41
N GLY A 870 -8.26 27.73 8.22
CA GLY A 870 -7.58 27.19 7.04
C GLY A 870 -7.62 25.67 6.92
N GLY A 871 -6.72 25.15 6.08
CA GLY A 871 -6.51 23.71 5.93
C GLY A 871 -7.55 22.97 5.09
N TYR A 872 -7.92 23.53 3.93
CA TYR A 872 -8.91 22.99 2.99
C TYR A 872 -8.86 21.46 2.80
N PHE A 873 -10.00 20.81 2.97
CA PHE A 873 -10.17 19.39 2.64
C PHE A 873 -11.55 19.08 2.05
N PRO A 874 -11.65 18.09 1.15
CA PRO A 874 -12.93 17.73 0.55
C PRO A 874 -13.75 16.86 1.50
N LEU A 875 -15.03 17.12 1.74
CA LEU A 875 -15.92 16.20 2.45
C LEU A 875 -17.12 15.84 1.56
N ASP A 876 -17.54 14.58 1.63
CA ASP A 876 -18.74 14.11 0.93
C ASP A 876 -20.02 14.60 1.64
N GLU A 877 -21.16 14.34 1.01
CA GLU A 877 -22.46 14.51 1.67
C GLU A 877 -22.60 13.48 2.80
N GLY A 878 -23.02 13.92 3.98
CA GLY A 878 -23.18 13.03 5.13
C GLY A 878 -23.19 13.75 6.47
N GLN A 879 -23.34 12.97 7.54
CA GLN A 879 -23.19 13.42 8.91
C GLN A 879 -21.78 13.14 9.42
N TYR A 880 -21.24 14.09 10.17
CA TYR A 880 -19.86 14.06 10.63
C TYR A 880 -19.79 14.44 12.10
N THR A 881 -18.87 13.81 12.82
CA THR A 881 -18.40 14.26 14.12
C THR A 881 -17.04 14.93 13.96
N LEU A 882 -16.90 16.16 14.43
CA LEU A 882 -15.64 16.88 14.56
C LEU A 882 -15.18 16.79 16.02
N ASN A 883 -14.11 16.05 16.25
CA ASN A 883 -13.39 16.02 17.52
C ASN A 883 -12.29 17.08 17.49
N ILE A 884 -12.20 17.85 18.56
CA ILE A 884 -11.10 18.78 18.79
C ILE A 884 -10.28 18.23 19.95
N LEU A 885 -9.01 17.93 19.71
CA LEU A 885 -8.12 17.41 20.74
C LEU A 885 -7.16 18.50 21.21
N GLY A 886 -6.91 18.56 22.51
CA GLY A 886 -6.11 19.61 23.14
C GLY A 886 -6.30 19.64 24.65
N LYS A 887 -6.13 20.81 25.26
CA LYS A 887 -6.40 21.03 26.69
C LYS A 887 -6.79 22.47 26.99
N SER A 888 -7.66 22.60 27.99
CA SER A 888 -8.10 23.87 28.57
C SER A 888 -7.60 23.94 30.00
N TYR A 889 -6.88 25.00 30.36
CA TYR A 889 -6.35 25.17 31.72
C TYR A 889 -7.28 25.97 32.64
N ILE A 890 -8.18 26.72 32.04
CA ILE A 890 -9.26 27.44 32.70
C ILE A 890 -10.59 26.96 32.15
N ASP A 891 -11.67 27.20 32.90
CA ASP A 891 -13.01 27.06 32.35
C ASP A 891 -13.25 28.25 31.40
N GLN A 892 -13.49 27.99 30.11
CA GLN A 892 -13.65 29.02 29.09
C GLN A 892 -14.66 28.58 28.02
N SER A 893 -15.03 29.50 27.13
CA SER A 893 -15.91 29.20 26.00
C SER A 893 -15.25 29.48 24.66
N VAL A 894 -15.53 28.63 23.67
CA VAL A 894 -15.04 28.80 22.30
C VAL A 894 -16.19 28.81 21.31
N THR A 895 -16.00 29.44 20.16
CA THR A 895 -16.93 29.32 19.03
C THR A 895 -16.31 28.44 17.95
N ILE A 896 -17.02 27.39 17.54
CA ILE A 896 -16.57 26.48 16.48
C ILE A 896 -17.44 26.70 15.24
N LYS A 897 -16.83 26.82 14.06
CA LYS A 897 -17.56 26.90 12.79
C LYS A 897 -17.02 25.89 11.79
N VAL A 898 -17.91 25.31 10.99
CA VAL A 898 -17.59 24.52 9.80
C VAL A 898 -18.06 25.30 8.58
N ILE A 899 -17.16 25.65 7.68
CA ILE A 899 -17.44 26.53 6.56
C ILE A 899 -16.90 25.96 5.23
N SER A 900 -17.31 26.52 4.10
CA SER A 900 -16.69 26.26 2.79
C SER A 900 -16.78 27.49 1.90
N LEU A 901 -15.81 27.65 0.99
CA LEU A 901 -15.84 28.68 -0.04
C LEU A 901 -16.62 28.18 -1.26
N ILE A 902 -17.72 28.85 -1.62
CA ILE A 902 -18.52 28.53 -2.81
C ILE A 902 -18.70 29.81 -3.61
N ASP A 903 -18.22 29.82 -4.85
CA ASP A 903 -18.30 30.99 -5.74
C ASP A 903 -17.73 32.28 -5.11
N ASP A 904 -16.59 32.17 -4.42
CA ASP A 904 -15.91 33.24 -3.65
C ASP A 904 -16.70 33.77 -2.43
N GLU A 905 -17.79 33.12 -2.02
CA GLU A 905 -18.52 33.44 -0.78
C GLU A 905 -18.26 32.40 0.32
N ILE A 906 -18.09 32.87 1.57
CA ILE A 906 -18.00 32.01 2.75
C ILE A 906 -19.40 31.51 3.12
N VAL A 907 -19.60 30.21 3.07
CA VAL A 907 -20.85 29.55 3.48
C VAL A 907 -20.61 28.81 4.79
N GLU A 908 -21.34 29.19 5.85
CA GLU A 908 -21.31 28.52 7.15
C GLU A 908 -22.30 27.34 7.16
N PHE A 909 -21.80 26.12 7.40
CA PHE A 909 -22.61 24.89 7.46
C PHE A 909 -22.99 24.51 8.87
N ALA A 910 -22.13 24.81 9.85
CA ALA A 910 -22.42 24.62 11.26
C ALA A 910 -21.71 25.70 12.10
N VAL A 911 -22.41 26.18 13.13
CA VAL A 911 -21.90 27.18 14.07
C VAL A 911 -22.30 26.75 15.49
N TYR A 912 -21.32 26.60 16.36
CA TYR A 912 -21.49 26.26 17.78
C TYR A 912 -20.97 27.43 18.61
N PRO A 913 -21.82 28.40 18.94
CA PRO A 913 -21.41 29.58 19.69
C PRO A 913 -21.24 29.25 21.17
N LYS A 914 -20.17 29.79 21.78
CA LYS A 914 -19.92 29.74 23.25
C LYS A 914 -19.95 28.33 23.86
N LEU A 915 -19.38 27.36 23.15
CA LEU A 915 -19.24 26.00 23.65
C LEU A 915 -18.28 25.98 24.85
N GLN A 916 -18.76 25.48 25.99
CA GLN A 916 -18.01 25.47 27.25
C GLN A 916 -16.95 24.37 27.24
N LEU A 917 -15.72 24.74 27.59
CA LEU A 917 -14.59 23.84 27.81
C LEU A 917 -14.20 23.91 29.28
N ASN A 918 -14.18 22.74 29.93
CA ASN A 918 -13.80 22.65 31.34
C ASN A 918 -12.28 22.57 31.49
N SER A 919 -11.77 23.20 32.53
CA SER A 919 -10.39 23.06 32.97
C SER A 919 -10.07 21.61 33.34
N GLN A 920 -8.93 21.12 32.87
CA GLN A 920 -8.45 19.77 33.18
C GLN A 920 -7.24 19.82 34.11
N ARG A 921 -7.34 19.10 35.23
CA ARG A 921 -6.35 19.12 36.33
C ARG A 921 -5.21 18.10 36.18
N SER A 922 -5.11 17.41 35.03
CA SER A 922 -3.97 16.52 34.79
C SER A 922 -2.66 17.32 34.91
N ILE A 923 -1.73 16.83 35.74
CA ILE A 923 -0.39 17.41 35.94
C ILE A 923 0.40 17.38 34.62
N TYR A 924 0.00 16.51 33.69
CA TYR A 924 0.62 16.36 32.39
C TYR A 924 -0.27 16.94 31.29
N ASP A 925 0.36 17.57 30.31
CA ASP A 925 -0.31 18.18 29.17
C ASP A 925 -0.50 17.23 27.99
N ALA A 926 -0.84 15.98 28.24
CA ALA A 926 -1.23 15.08 27.15
C ALA A 926 -2.47 15.63 26.43
N PRO A 927 -2.55 15.55 25.09
CA PRO A 927 -3.75 15.97 24.38
C PRO A 927 -4.94 15.07 24.74
N GLU A 928 -6.06 15.69 25.11
CA GLU A 928 -7.30 14.99 25.42
C GLU A 928 -8.42 15.44 24.46
N LEU A 929 -9.52 14.69 24.40
CA LEU A 929 -10.71 15.15 23.68
C LEU A 929 -11.33 16.33 24.44
N LEU A 930 -11.15 17.55 23.91
CA LEU A 930 -11.71 18.77 24.50
C LEU A 930 -13.22 18.85 24.29
N THR A 931 -13.64 18.60 23.06
CA THR A 931 -15.04 18.66 22.65
C THR A 931 -15.26 17.88 21.37
N SER A 932 -16.51 17.50 21.16
CA SER A 932 -17.00 16.81 19.98
C SER A 932 -18.29 17.48 19.52
N VAL A 933 -18.34 17.88 18.26
CA VAL A 933 -19.53 18.52 17.66
C VAL A 933 -19.96 17.79 16.39
N GLN A 934 -21.27 17.67 16.17
CA GLN A 934 -21.83 16.96 15.02
C GLN A 934 -22.42 17.91 13.99
N PHE A 935 -21.97 17.84 12.74
CA PHE A 935 -22.47 18.65 11.63
C PHE A 935 -22.90 17.79 10.45
N THR A 936 -23.72 18.37 9.56
CA THR A 936 -24.23 17.68 8.37
C THR A 936 -23.89 18.49 7.12
N LEU A 937 -23.36 17.82 6.10
CA LEU A 937 -23.19 18.40 4.77
C LEU A 937 -24.24 17.83 3.82
N SER A 938 -24.99 18.71 3.16
CA SER A 938 -26.07 18.35 2.22
C SER A 938 -25.59 18.13 0.78
N LYS A 939 -24.30 18.28 0.53
CA LYS A 939 -23.64 18.02 -0.75
C LYS A 939 -22.15 17.80 -0.52
N LYS A 940 -21.48 17.13 -1.46
CA LYS A 940 -20.02 17.09 -1.49
C LYS A 940 -19.45 18.49 -1.66
N LEU A 941 -18.43 18.81 -0.88
CA LEU A 941 -17.67 20.05 -0.93
C LEU A 941 -16.20 19.71 -1.12
N GLU A 942 -15.50 20.43 -1.99
CA GLU A 942 -14.07 20.20 -2.24
C GLU A 942 -13.18 20.97 -1.25
N GLU A 943 -13.69 22.04 -0.65
CA GLU A 943 -12.93 22.99 0.18
C GLU A 943 -13.67 23.30 1.49
N VAL A 944 -13.67 22.37 2.44
CA VAL A 944 -14.21 22.58 3.80
C VAL A 944 -13.10 23.09 4.74
N GLU A 945 -13.45 24.01 5.63
CA GLU A 945 -12.59 24.54 6.69
C GLU A 945 -13.28 24.45 8.07
N VAL A 946 -12.45 24.38 9.12
CA VAL A 946 -12.89 24.39 10.53
C VAL A 946 -12.27 25.58 11.23
N TYR A 947 -13.12 26.43 11.83
CA TYR A 947 -12.70 27.59 12.60
C TYR A 947 -12.89 27.32 14.09
N VAL A 948 -11.89 27.70 14.89
CA VAL A 948 -11.99 27.76 16.36
C VAL A 948 -11.65 29.18 16.79
N GLU A 949 -12.63 29.87 17.35
CA GLU A 949 -12.54 31.26 17.82
C GLU A 949 -12.55 31.32 19.34
N VAL A 950 -11.68 32.17 19.91
CA VAL A 950 -11.48 32.35 21.36
C VAL A 950 -11.68 33.81 21.75
N ASP A 951 -12.13 34.06 22.99
CA ASP A 951 -12.31 35.40 23.60
C ASP A 951 -11.01 35.91 24.26
N GLU A 952 -10.92 37.17 24.72
CA GLU A 952 -9.65 37.75 25.25
C GLU A 952 -9.05 37.02 26.47
N GLU A 953 -9.89 36.43 27.33
CA GLU A 953 -9.45 35.60 28.47
C GLU A 953 -9.45 34.13 28.05
N ASN A 954 -8.33 33.67 27.48
CA ASN A 954 -8.19 32.30 26.97
C ASN A 954 -6.91 31.59 27.40
N ASP A 955 -7.01 30.33 27.77
CA ASP A 955 -5.85 29.47 28.03
C ASP A 955 -6.11 28.05 27.51
N LEU A 956 -5.93 27.91 26.20
CA LEU A 956 -6.21 26.69 25.44
C LEU A 956 -4.99 26.31 24.61
N TYR A 957 -4.77 25.01 24.40
CA TYR A 957 -4.02 24.58 23.23
C TYR A 957 -4.77 23.48 22.48
N LEU A 958 -4.58 23.45 21.16
CA LEU A 958 -5.15 22.46 20.25
C LEU A 958 -4.03 21.65 19.59
N SER A 959 -4.15 20.32 19.57
CA SER A 959 -3.14 19.39 19.03
C SER A 959 -3.54 18.80 17.66
N SER A 960 -4.81 18.42 17.49
CA SER A 960 -5.32 17.80 16.27
C SER A 960 -6.84 18.01 16.15
N LEU A 961 -7.32 17.92 14.91
CA LEU A 961 -8.74 17.76 14.61
C LEU A 961 -8.98 16.36 14.06
N GLU A 962 -10.06 15.71 14.45
CA GLU A 962 -10.54 14.50 13.79
C GLU A 962 -11.94 14.73 13.22
N ILE A 963 -12.15 14.30 11.99
CA ILE A 963 -13.46 14.28 11.35
C ILE A 963 -13.83 12.83 11.08
N ILE A 964 -14.92 12.39 11.69
CA ILE A 964 -15.44 11.02 11.61
C ILE A 964 -16.78 11.06 10.88
N GLN A 965 -16.90 10.38 9.74
CA GLN A 965 -18.17 10.19 9.07
C GLN A 965 -19.03 9.17 9.83
N LEU A 966 -20.25 9.55 10.19
CA LEU A 966 -21.21 8.70 10.89
C LEU A 966 -21.95 7.78 9.91
N ASP A 967 -22.22 6.55 10.31
CA ASP A 967 -23.09 5.64 9.58
C ASP A 967 -24.57 5.91 9.92
N ASP A 968 -25.48 5.65 8.97
CA ASP A 968 -26.94 5.75 9.19
C ASP A 968 -27.45 4.89 10.37
N SER A 969 -26.65 3.95 10.88
CA SER A 969 -26.99 3.10 12.03
C SER A 969 -26.68 3.70 13.40
N ASP A 970 -25.88 4.77 13.47
CA ASP A 970 -25.45 5.38 14.75
C ASP A 970 -26.35 6.54 15.21
N LEU A 971 -27.49 6.73 14.53
CA LEU A 971 -28.45 7.84 14.74
C LEU A 971 -29.26 7.77 16.05
N ASP A 972 -29.10 6.75 16.89
CA ASP A 972 -30.04 6.44 17.99
C ASP A 972 -29.58 6.80 19.41
N THR A 973 -28.52 7.60 19.59
CA THR A 973 -28.12 8.09 20.94
C THR A 973 -28.17 9.61 21.08
N HIS A 974 -29.32 10.08 21.58
CA HIS A 974 -29.62 11.36 22.25
C HIS A 974 -29.62 12.69 21.45
N PRO A 975 -30.81 13.30 21.24
CA PRO A 975 -30.94 14.71 20.92
C PRO A 975 -31.09 15.55 22.20
N MET A 976 -30.26 16.59 22.38
CA MET A 976 -30.59 17.74 23.24
C MET A 976 -30.85 18.97 22.37
N ASP A 977 -32.13 19.34 22.32
CA ASP A 977 -32.74 20.66 22.08
C ASP A 977 -31.96 21.71 21.25
N ALA A 978 -32.19 21.70 19.94
CA ALA A 978 -31.99 22.88 19.09
C ALA A 978 -33.16 23.86 19.28
N MET A 979 -32.95 24.89 20.08
CA MET A 979 -33.87 26.02 20.23
C MET A 979 -33.93 26.84 18.93
N THR A 980 -35.14 26.89 18.38
CA THR A 980 -35.57 27.74 17.26
C THR A 980 -35.36 29.22 17.62
N LEU A 981 -34.60 29.99 16.82
CA LEU A 981 -34.68 31.45 16.83
C LEU A 981 -35.12 31.98 15.46
N GLN A 982 -36.24 32.70 15.54
CA GLN A 982 -37.01 33.26 14.45
C GLN A 982 -36.30 34.42 13.76
N LYS A 983 -36.63 34.58 12.48
CA LYS A 983 -36.51 35.82 11.69
C LYS A 983 -37.07 37.03 12.45
N SER A 984 -36.30 38.12 12.52
CA SER A 984 -36.85 39.48 12.47
C SER A 984 -35.79 40.51 12.04
N SER A 985 -36.17 41.26 10.99
CA SER A 985 -35.61 42.49 10.39
C SER A 985 -34.19 42.47 9.84
#